data_AF-A0A7R9JYJ6-F1
#
_entry.id   AF-A0A7R9JYJ6-F1
#
_cell.length_a   1.000
_cell.length_b   1.000
_cell.length_c   1.000
_cell.angle_alpha   90.00
_cell.angle_beta   90.00
_cell.angle_gamma   90.00
#
_symmetry.space_group_name_H-M   'P 1'
#
loop_
_entity.id
_entity.type
_entity.pdbx_description
1 polymer ?
#
loop_
_entity_poly.entity_id
_entity_poly.type
_entity_poly.pdbx_seq_one_letter_code
_entity_poly.pdbx_strand_id
1 'polypeptide(L)'
;MLAKASLSGDDRVDGDQFLNLPTVHVMCVATLGGHSQFGKVLIIQEVDTVDPILFAVLRGDFIQQGPRKVVQLGDKLIDYNDNFQLFLTTRNSEPDIAPDAAAIVTFVNFTTTLAGLTGQLLACAVRHERPELAKRRAELLQQEEELKLKVDQLQEVVLEELATAQGDILQNKELLSSLNEAKASSAAIYSSLSESSRLQEELRQECDMYRPLAESSSQLFFAIRDLHKVNNMYQFSSSAFTRLFNKALSTEHKGGDTSMAEHQKTLQQLVYQYVSRSLFKADRLSLALHLVHTMHSKHLLENEWQVLTGQAMADVKVDTNKISQSVPGWLSEERAMDVFVLKSALPELYSQLNLDDKTTWSNFSTAGDCEEHFPVQLSHKLTPFQRVLIVQALRPDRLHSSLLHFTAHILGLQDLSPPTLSLKQLMVETLSSEPVLLVISAGADPSEELRALAHSIVGAQRYHEVAMGQSQADAALELITSAAHSGEWVCLKNIHLMTAWLPSLEKELRALDLHDDFRLWLTTEAHPRFPGILAESCLKVTYEAPQGVKKNMLRTYTAWGPDLVPSAPLHARALFALAWFHAVVQERRTFVPQGWAKFYEFSDADLRVSMDILGQLFRAGPARVPWEFVHGLYEGAIYGGHVDNLHDLHVIGSYLREFFNPAVLEQGSQPLSLSFHIPSSASYKVQLLAVLPPSPHLALLPASSQVIFLYHSTIFLSLS
;
A
#
# COMPACT_ATOMS: atom_id res chain seq x y z
N MET A 1 -1.52 5.75 -32.38
CA MET A 1 -1.24 4.65 -31.41
C MET A 1 -1.29 5.26 -30.02
N LEU A 2 -2.15 4.75 -29.13
CA LEU A 2 -2.21 5.16 -27.72
C LEU A 2 -1.30 4.21 -26.91
N ALA A 3 -0.16 4.71 -26.47
CA ALA A 3 0.83 3.93 -25.72
C ALA A 3 0.81 4.31 -24.23
N LYS A 4 0.67 3.33 -23.35
CA LYS A 4 0.91 3.52 -21.91
C LYS A 4 2.40 3.78 -21.67
N ALA A 5 2.79 4.79 -20.92
CA ALA A 5 4.19 4.98 -20.54
C ALA A 5 4.44 4.41 -19.14
N SER A 6 5.25 3.36 -19.02
CA SER A 6 5.93 3.07 -17.74
C SER A 6 7.13 4.01 -17.59
N LEU A 7 7.55 4.30 -16.37
CA LEU A 7 8.68 5.20 -16.04
C LEU A 7 10.00 4.94 -16.82
N SER A 8 10.16 3.78 -17.46
CA SER A 8 11.34 3.43 -18.28
C SER A 8 11.14 3.60 -19.79
N GLY A 9 9.95 3.99 -20.24
CA GLY A 9 9.59 4.15 -21.65
C GLY A 9 9.74 5.58 -22.17
N ASP A 10 9.74 6.57 -21.28
CA ASP A 10 9.93 7.98 -21.66
C ASP A 10 11.31 8.21 -22.29
N ASP A 11 12.37 7.58 -21.76
CA ASP A 11 13.77 7.79 -22.18
C ASP A 11 14.13 7.24 -23.57
N ARG A 12 13.27 6.44 -24.22
CA ARG A 12 13.59 5.79 -25.52
C ARG A 12 13.14 6.58 -26.75
N VAL A 13 12.42 7.69 -26.57
CA VAL A 13 11.87 8.51 -27.66
C VAL A 13 12.54 9.90 -27.74
N ASP A 14 13.66 10.09 -27.03
CA ASP A 14 14.46 11.31 -27.09
C ASP A 14 15.48 11.24 -28.23
N GLY A 15 15.05 11.67 -29.41
CA GLY A 15 15.90 12.05 -30.52
C GLY A 15 15.55 13.45 -31.02
N ASP A 16 16.51 14.20 -31.55
CA ASP A 16 16.43 15.62 -31.96
C ASP A 16 15.31 16.01 -32.98
N GLN A 17 14.41 15.09 -33.34
CA GLN A 17 13.28 15.30 -34.26
C GLN A 17 11.89 15.29 -33.61
N PHE A 18 11.75 15.02 -32.31
CA PHE A 18 10.46 14.87 -31.64
C PHE A 18 10.08 16.12 -30.84
N LEU A 19 8.85 16.63 -31.03
CA LEU A 19 8.29 17.68 -30.17
C LEU A 19 7.32 17.04 -29.17
N ASN A 20 7.70 17.04 -27.88
CA ASN A 20 6.87 16.55 -26.78
C ASN A 20 5.93 17.67 -26.32
N LEU A 21 4.62 17.46 -26.40
CA LEU A 21 3.62 18.38 -25.85
C LEU A 21 3.00 17.79 -24.57
N PRO A 22 3.02 18.52 -23.44
CA PRO A 22 2.62 17.99 -22.14
C PRO A 22 1.11 17.87 -21.92
N THR A 23 0.24 18.34 -22.82
CA THR A 23 -1.23 18.17 -22.67
C THR A 23 -2.02 18.58 -23.91
N VAL A 24 -3.20 17.99 -24.08
CA VAL A 24 -4.16 18.34 -25.13
C VAL A 24 -4.78 19.74 -24.93
N HIS A 25 -4.88 20.24 -23.69
CA HIS A 25 -5.46 21.57 -23.41
C HIS A 25 -4.62 22.75 -23.94
N VAL A 26 -3.32 22.53 -24.24
CA VAL A 26 -2.43 23.52 -24.86
C VAL A 26 -2.28 23.26 -26.37
N MET A 27 -3.10 22.36 -26.93
CA MET A 27 -3.05 22.05 -28.34
C MET A 27 -3.68 23.20 -29.14
N CYS A 28 -2.88 24.21 -29.43
CA CYS A 28 -3.25 25.17 -30.46
C CYS A 28 -3.43 24.41 -31.77
N VAL A 29 -4.57 24.60 -32.43
CA VAL A 29 -4.81 24.20 -33.83
C VAL A 29 -3.64 24.58 -34.74
N ALA A 30 -2.91 25.65 -34.39
CA ALA A 30 -1.67 26.07 -35.04
C ALA A 30 -0.53 25.05 -34.96
N THR A 31 -0.31 24.41 -33.80
CA THR A 31 0.78 23.45 -33.59
C THR A 31 0.52 22.14 -34.34
N LEU A 32 -0.70 21.59 -34.20
CA LEU A 32 -1.15 20.42 -34.95
C LEU A 32 -1.13 20.71 -36.46
N GLY A 33 -1.62 21.89 -36.84
CA GLY A 33 -1.64 22.35 -38.21
C GLY A 33 -0.27 22.43 -38.84
N GLY A 34 0.70 23.06 -38.16
CA GLY A 34 2.07 23.15 -38.64
C GLY A 34 2.71 21.78 -38.79
N HIS A 35 2.56 20.88 -37.81
CA HIS A 35 3.20 19.56 -37.87
C HIS A 35 2.60 18.67 -38.97
N SER A 36 1.28 18.77 -39.17
CA SER A 36 0.58 18.09 -40.27
C SER A 36 1.03 18.60 -41.65
N GLN A 37 1.26 19.91 -41.80
CA GLN A 37 1.77 20.49 -43.06
C GLN A 37 3.22 20.07 -43.35
N PHE A 38 4.07 20.08 -42.33
CA PHE A 38 5.50 19.74 -42.48
C PHE A 38 5.80 18.24 -42.45
N GLY A 39 4.80 17.38 -42.24
CA GLY A 39 4.97 15.93 -42.19
C GLY A 39 5.85 15.46 -41.03
N LYS A 40 5.78 16.16 -39.89
CA LYS A 40 6.58 15.83 -38.69
C LYS A 40 5.91 14.72 -37.88
N VAL A 41 6.71 14.00 -37.10
CA VAL A 41 6.18 13.09 -36.07
C VAL A 41 5.76 13.91 -34.85
N LEU A 42 4.54 13.71 -34.36
CA LEU A 42 3.99 14.39 -33.18
C LEU A 42 3.67 13.38 -32.08
N ILE A 43 4.11 13.66 -30.86
CA ILE A 43 3.82 12.87 -29.66
C ILE A 43 3.09 13.76 -28.66
N ILE A 44 1.90 13.33 -28.25
CA ILE A 44 1.10 14.03 -27.25
C ILE A 44 1.13 13.20 -25.97
N GLN A 45 1.58 13.81 -24.88
CA GLN A 45 1.65 13.17 -23.57
C GLN A 45 0.40 13.48 -22.74
N GLU A 46 0.14 12.62 -21.75
CA GLU A 46 -0.93 12.77 -20.75
C GLU A 46 -2.34 12.91 -21.35
N VAL A 47 -2.66 12.04 -22.32
CA VAL A 47 -3.96 12.00 -23.00
C VAL A 47 -4.94 11.10 -22.25
N ASP A 48 -5.70 11.68 -21.32
CA ASP A 48 -6.73 10.94 -20.58
C ASP A 48 -8.04 10.77 -21.38
N THR A 49 -8.32 11.71 -22.29
CA THR A 49 -9.47 11.67 -23.21
C THR A 49 -9.02 12.09 -24.61
N VAL A 50 -9.68 11.56 -25.64
CA VAL A 50 -9.40 11.95 -27.04
C VAL A 50 -10.20 13.20 -27.38
N ASP A 51 -9.51 14.32 -27.61
CA ASP A 51 -10.14 15.58 -27.95
C ASP A 51 -10.87 15.50 -29.31
N PRO A 52 -12.11 16.03 -29.42
CA PRO A 52 -12.87 16.13 -30.66
C PRO A 52 -12.08 16.65 -31.87
N ILE A 53 -11.14 17.58 -31.68
CA ILE A 53 -10.32 18.17 -32.75
C ILE A 53 -9.46 17.10 -33.44
N LEU A 54 -9.06 16.05 -32.74
CA LEU A 54 -8.22 14.98 -33.29
C LEU A 54 -9.01 14.02 -34.19
N PHE A 55 -10.35 13.95 -34.09
CA PHE A 55 -11.14 12.96 -34.80
C PHE A 55 -11.01 13.07 -36.33
N ALA A 56 -10.93 14.28 -36.88
CA ALA A 56 -10.79 14.47 -38.33
C ALA A 56 -9.48 13.85 -38.86
N VAL A 57 -8.39 13.98 -38.10
CA VAL A 57 -7.09 13.39 -38.45
C VAL A 57 -7.08 11.89 -38.17
N LEU A 58 -7.65 11.45 -37.04
CA LEU A 58 -7.68 10.03 -36.64
C LEU A 58 -8.57 9.17 -37.56
N ARG A 59 -9.69 9.71 -38.05
CA ARG A 59 -10.58 9.04 -39.03
C ARG A 59 -10.01 9.06 -40.45
N GLY A 60 -9.08 9.98 -40.73
CA GLY A 60 -8.61 10.23 -42.09
C GLY A 60 -9.64 10.95 -42.96
N ASP A 61 -10.38 11.91 -42.38
CA ASP A 61 -11.39 12.72 -43.07
C ASP A 61 -10.72 13.77 -43.99
N PHE A 62 -10.03 13.30 -45.02
CA PHE A 62 -9.26 14.12 -45.96
C PHE A 62 -10.10 14.58 -47.15
N ILE A 63 -10.01 15.86 -47.48
CA ILE A 63 -10.61 16.46 -48.67
C ILE A 63 -9.52 16.60 -49.72
N GLN A 64 -9.76 16.07 -50.93
CA GLN A 64 -8.84 16.27 -52.06
C GLN A 64 -9.03 17.66 -52.68
N GLN A 65 -7.99 18.49 -52.64
CA GLN A 65 -7.91 19.75 -53.38
C GLN A 65 -6.80 19.65 -54.43
N GLY A 66 -7.18 19.15 -55.62
CA GLY A 66 -6.24 18.85 -56.69
C GLY A 66 -5.23 17.77 -56.27
N PRO A 67 -3.91 18.01 -56.32
CA PRO A 67 -2.90 17.05 -55.87
C PRO A 67 -2.68 17.06 -54.35
N ARG A 68 -3.26 18.02 -53.60
CA ARG A 68 -3.06 18.16 -52.16
C ARG A 68 -4.22 17.52 -51.39
N LYS A 69 -3.90 16.87 -50.28
CA LYS A 69 -4.89 16.46 -49.27
C LYS A 69 -5.00 17.58 -48.24
N VAL A 70 -6.21 17.96 -47.87
CA VAL A 70 -6.45 18.91 -46.78
C VAL A 70 -7.34 18.27 -45.73
N VAL A 71 -7.10 18.59 -44.47
CA VAL A 71 -7.92 18.13 -43.34
C VAL A 71 -8.53 19.34 -42.64
N GLN A 72 -9.78 19.19 -42.19
CA GLN A 72 -10.44 20.21 -41.40
C GLN A 72 -10.12 20.01 -39.91
N LEU A 73 -9.45 20.99 -39.31
CA LEU A 73 -9.11 21.03 -37.89
C LEU A 73 -9.82 22.22 -37.24
N GLY A 74 -10.96 21.95 -36.59
CA GLY A 74 -11.87 22.99 -36.11
C GLY A 74 -12.38 23.87 -37.25
N ASP A 75 -12.09 25.16 -37.18
CA ASP A 75 -12.51 26.15 -38.19
C ASP A 75 -11.48 26.34 -39.33
N LYS A 76 -10.35 25.61 -39.31
CA LYS A 76 -9.26 25.78 -40.29
C LYS A 76 -9.11 24.57 -41.20
N LEU A 77 -8.91 24.85 -42.49
CA LEU A 77 -8.46 23.87 -43.48
C LEU A 77 -6.94 23.90 -43.56
N ILE A 78 -6.32 22.73 -43.42
CA ILE A 78 -4.87 22.60 -43.29
C ILE A 78 -4.38 21.55 -44.30
N ASP A 79 -3.33 21.87 -45.05
CA ASP A 79 -2.66 20.91 -45.94
C ASP A 79 -2.10 19.73 -45.11
N TYR A 80 -2.47 18.51 -45.49
CA TYR A 80 -2.05 17.28 -44.84
C TYR A 80 -0.91 16.64 -45.63
N ASN A 81 0.21 16.38 -44.95
CA ASN A 81 1.36 15.68 -45.51
C ASN A 81 1.28 14.19 -45.18
N ASP A 82 1.46 13.32 -46.18
CA ASP A 82 1.40 11.86 -46.02
C ASP A 82 2.49 11.29 -45.09
N ASN A 83 3.58 12.04 -44.84
CA ASN A 83 4.64 11.64 -43.91
C ASN A 83 4.30 11.94 -42.43
N PHE A 84 3.19 12.63 -42.16
CA PHE A 84 2.79 12.96 -40.79
C PHE A 84 2.46 11.70 -39.97
N GLN A 85 2.98 11.62 -38.75
CA GLN A 85 2.71 10.53 -37.81
C GLN A 85 2.30 11.08 -36.45
N LEU A 86 1.29 10.46 -35.82
CA LEU A 86 0.75 10.88 -34.53
C LEU A 86 0.75 9.73 -33.51
N PHE A 87 1.41 9.98 -32.38
CA PHE A 87 1.43 9.11 -31.21
C PHE A 87 0.80 9.84 -30.03
N LEU A 88 0.01 9.11 -29.25
CA LEU A 88 -0.64 9.61 -28.05
C LEU A 88 -0.16 8.73 -26.89
N THR A 89 0.13 9.32 -25.74
CA THR A 89 0.53 8.55 -24.56
C THR A 89 -0.31 8.92 -23.34
N THR A 90 -0.54 7.95 -22.48
CA THR A 90 -1.27 8.15 -21.21
C THR A 90 -0.61 7.34 -20.09
N ARG A 91 -0.75 7.83 -18.86
CA ARG A 91 -0.28 7.14 -17.64
C ARG A 91 -1.43 6.48 -16.90
N ASN A 92 -2.67 6.88 -17.19
CA ASN A 92 -3.83 6.20 -16.67
C ASN A 92 -3.89 4.78 -17.26
N SER A 93 -4.00 3.77 -16.38
CA SER A 93 -4.13 2.38 -16.80
C SER A 93 -5.51 2.08 -17.41
N GLU A 94 -6.50 2.87 -17.02
CA GLU A 94 -7.90 2.77 -17.45
C GLU A 94 -8.40 4.17 -17.87
N PRO A 95 -7.90 4.72 -18.99
CA PRO A 95 -8.36 6.00 -19.49
C PRO A 95 -9.83 5.90 -19.95
N ASP A 96 -10.62 6.93 -19.63
CA ASP A 96 -12.03 6.99 -20.01
C ASP A 96 -12.17 7.41 -21.48
N ILE A 97 -11.97 6.45 -22.38
CA ILE A 97 -12.01 6.67 -23.82
C ILE A 97 -13.36 6.21 -24.35
N ALA A 98 -14.12 7.18 -24.89
CA ALA A 98 -15.40 6.94 -25.52
C ALA A 98 -15.30 5.85 -26.62
N PRO A 99 -16.33 5.01 -26.79
CA PRO A 99 -16.31 3.89 -27.75
C PRO A 99 -16.03 4.35 -29.18
N ASP A 100 -16.51 5.54 -29.56
CA ASP A 100 -16.27 6.15 -30.88
C ASP A 100 -14.79 6.46 -31.13
N ALA A 101 -14.06 6.87 -30.10
CA ALA A 101 -12.61 7.08 -30.16
C ALA A 101 -11.86 5.75 -30.11
N ALA A 102 -12.33 4.80 -29.30
CA ALA A 102 -11.72 3.48 -29.18
C ALA A 102 -11.75 2.69 -30.51
N ALA A 103 -12.77 2.91 -31.35
CA ALA A 103 -12.87 2.26 -32.66
C ALA A 103 -11.84 2.74 -33.68
N ILE A 104 -11.30 3.96 -33.52
CA ILE A 104 -10.38 4.60 -34.47
C ILE A 104 -8.94 4.68 -33.95
N VAL A 105 -8.69 4.24 -32.72
CA VAL A 105 -7.34 4.25 -32.12
C VAL A 105 -6.91 2.84 -31.73
N THR A 106 -5.67 2.49 -32.07
CA THR A 106 -5.03 1.26 -31.57
C THR A 106 -4.43 1.49 -30.19
N PHE A 107 -4.83 0.67 -29.22
CA PHE A 107 -4.33 0.67 -27.86
C PHE A 107 -3.10 -0.23 -27.69
N VAL A 108 -2.09 0.27 -26.99
CA VAL A 108 -0.90 -0.49 -26.62
C VAL A 108 -0.63 -0.33 -25.13
N ASN A 109 -0.77 -1.44 -24.42
CA ASN A 109 -0.70 -1.48 -22.97
C ASN A 109 0.69 -1.93 -22.48
N PHE A 110 1.46 -1.01 -21.93
CA PHE A 110 2.77 -1.22 -21.29
C PHE A 110 2.64 -1.48 -19.78
N THR A 111 1.61 -2.20 -19.35
CA THR A 111 1.52 -2.61 -17.94
C THR A 111 2.68 -3.54 -17.61
N THR A 112 3.35 -3.30 -16.49
CA THR A 112 4.37 -4.21 -15.96
C THR A 112 3.78 -5.61 -15.88
N THR A 113 4.37 -6.54 -16.62
CA THR A 113 4.00 -7.95 -16.61
C THR A 113 4.82 -8.71 -15.58
N LEU A 114 4.33 -9.87 -15.14
CA LEU A 114 5.05 -10.69 -14.17
C LEU A 114 6.45 -11.04 -14.68
N ALA A 115 6.55 -11.48 -15.94
CA ALA A 115 7.83 -11.80 -16.58
C ALA A 115 8.77 -10.58 -16.69
N GLY A 116 8.22 -9.40 -17.01
CA GLY A 116 8.99 -8.16 -17.10
C GLY A 116 9.58 -7.76 -15.76
N LEU A 117 8.77 -7.77 -14.69
CA LEU A 117 9.24 -7.44 -13.35
C LEU A 117 10.23 -8.49 -12.83
N THR A 118 9.99 -9.78 -13.07
CA THR A 118 10.94 -10.85 -12.72
C THR A 118 12.30 -10.59 -13.35
N GLY A 119 12.34 -10.20 -14.64
CA GLY A 119 13.59 -9.86 -15.31
C GLY A 119 14.30 -8.65 -14.68
N GLN A 120 13.56 -7.61 -14.30
CA GLN A 120 14.10 -6.43 -13.63
C GLN A 120 14.66 -6.74 -12.24
N LEU A 121 13.91 -7.49 -11.42
CA LEU A 121 14.34 -7.88 -10.08
C LEU A 121 15.51 -8.85 -10.12
N LEU A 122 15.54 -9.76 -11.10
CA LEU A 122 16.69 -10.64 -11.35
C LEU A 122 17.95 -9.83 -11.65
N ALA A 123 17.86 -8.84 -12.54
CA ALA A 123 18.98 -7.95 -12.83
C ALA A 123 19.45 -7.19 -11.58
N CYS A 124 18.51 -6.76 -10.72
CA CYS A 124 18.84 -6.10 -9.46
C CYS A 124 19.56 -7.05 -8.49
N ALA A 125 19.06 -8.29 -8.32
CA ALA A 125 19.67 -9.30 -7.47
C ALA A 125 21.09 -9.64 -7.93
N VAL A 126 21.28 -9.91 -9.23
CA VAL A 126 22.61 -10.22 -9.79
C VAL A 126 23.57 -9.05 -9.62
N ARG A 127 23.12 -7.82 -9.84
CA ARG A 127 23.96 -6.62 -9.66
C ARG A 127 24.41 -6.43 -8.21
N HIS A 128 23.58 -6.79 -7.25
CA HIS A 128 23.90 -6.68 -5.83
C HIS A 128 24.83 -7.81 -5.37
N GLU A 129 24.50 -9.05 -5.70
CA GLU A 129 25.20 -10.26 -5.24
C GLU A 129 26.50 -10.54 -6.01
N ARG A 130 26.51 -10.29 -7.33
CA ARG A 130 27.66 -10.53 -8.22
C ARG A 130 27.83 -9.39 -9.23
N PRO A 131 28.34 -8.21 -8.81
CA PRO A 131 28.50 -7.06 -9.69
C PRO A 131 29.42 -7.34 -10.89
N GLU A 132 30.43 -8.19 -10.74
CA GLU A 132 31.32 -8.60 -11.84
C GLU A 132 30.56 -9.35 -12.94
N LEU A 133 29.66 -10.26 -12.55
CA LEU A 133 28.81 -11.01 -13.48
C LEU A 133 27.85 -10.08 -14.24
N ALA A 134 27.25 -9.12 -13.52
CA ALA A 134 26.39 -8.10 -14.12
C ALA A 134 27.14 -7.24 -15.15
N LYS A 135 28.35 -6.80 -14.80
CA LYS A 135 29.20 -6.01 -15.71
C LYS A 135 29.59 -6.83 -16.94
N ARG A 136 30.00 -8.09 -16.76
CA ARG A 136 30.38 -8.97 -17.88
C ARG A 136 29.22 -9.21 -18.84
N ARG A 137 28.01 -9.39 -18.30
CA ARG A 137 26.79 -9.52 -19.11
C ARG A 137 26.50 -8.26 -19.92
N ALA A 138 26.64 -7.07 -19.32
CA ALA A 138 26.45 -5.80 -20.02
C ALA A 138 27.48 -5.60 -21.15
N GLU A 139 28.76 -5.90 -20.89
CA GLU A 139 29.82 -5.83 -21.90
C GLU A 139 29.55 -6.76 -23.09
N LEU A 140 29.10 -8.00 -22.84
CA LEU A 140 28.80 -8.96 -23.90
C LEU A 140 27.56 -8.57 -24.72
N LEU A 141 26.53 -8.00 -24.09
CA LEU A 141 25.38 -7.47 -24.80
C LEU A 141 25.77 -6.32 -25.73
N GLN A 142 26.60 -5.40 -25.24
CA GLN A 142 27.13 -4.29 -26.05
C GLN A 142 27.95 -4.81 -27.23
N GLN A 143 28.84 -5.79 -27.00
CA GLN A 143 29.62 -6.41 -28.08
C GLN A 143 28.74 -7.10 -29.13
N GLU A 144 27.67 -7.77 -28.71
CA GLU A 144 26.72 -8.40 -29.65
C GLU A 144 25.98 -7.37 -30.50
N GLU A 145 25.53 -6.25 -29.90
CA GLU A 145 24.89 -5.14 -30.62
C GLU A 145 25.86 -4.50 -31.63
N GLU A 146 27.10 -4.22 -31.22
CA GLU A 146 28.14 -3.69 -32.11
C GLU A 146 28.44 -4.64 -33.28
N LEU A 147 28.46 -5.95 -33.04
CA LEU A 147 28.65 -6.94 -34.10
C LEU A 147 27.45 -7.00 -35.05
N LYS A 148 26.20 -6.91 -34.55
CA LYS A 148 24.99 -6.86 -35.40
C LYS A 148 24.98 -5.61 -36.28
N LEU A 149 25.32 -4.45 -35.73
CA LEU A 149 25.43 -3.21 -36.50
C LEU A 149 26.48 -3.32 -37.61
N LYS A 150 27.62 -3.97 -37.33
CA LYS A 150 28.65 -4.24 -38.36
C LYS A 150 28.14 -5.17 -39.46
N VAL A 151 27.28 -6.15 -39.14
CA VAL A 151 26.65 -7.00 -40.16
C VAL A 151 25.76 -6.17 -41.06
N ASP A 152 24.92 -5.30 -40.50
CA ASP A 152 24.00 -4.46 -41.28
C ASP A 152 24.77 -3.47 -42.18
N GLN A 153 25.84 -2.85 -41.64
CA GLN A 153 26.74 -1.99 -42.43
C GLN A 153 27.41 -2.72 -43.58
N LEU A 154 27.91 -3.94 -43.35
CA LEU A 154 28.50 -4.75 -44.42
C LEU A 154 27.47 -5.11 -45.50
N GLN A 155 26.22 -5.39 -45.11
CA GLN A 155 25.16 -5.66 -46.08
C GLN A 155 24.83 -4.42 -46.93
N GLU A 156 24.77 -3.24 -46.31
CA GLU A 156 24.52 -1.98 -47.01
C GLU A 156 25.63 -1.64 -47.99
N VAL A 157 26.91 -1.80 -47.59
CA VAL A 157 28.07 -1.60 -48.47
C VAL A 157 28.03 -2.56 -49.66
N VAL A 158 27.73 -3.85 -49.44
CA VAL A 158 27.61 -4.82 -50.54
C VAL A 158 26.45 -4.45 -51.49
N LEU A 159 25.31 -3.98 -50.96
CA LEU A 159 24.19 -3.53 -51.78
C LEU A 159 24.54 -2.28 -52.59
N GLU A 160 25.24 -1.31 -51.99
CA GLU A 160 25.69 -0.09 -52.66
C GLU A 160 26.69 -0.42 -53.77
N GLU A 161 27.68 -1.27 -53.51
CA GLU A 161 28.66 -1.73 -54.49
C GLU A 161 28.01 -2.47 -55.66
N LEU A 162 27.01 -3.32 -55.41
CA LEU A 162 26.25 -4.02 -56.45
C LEU A 162 25.35 -3.06 -57.25
N ALA A 163 24.75 -2.06 -56.61
CA ALA A 163 23.86 -1.08 -57.25
C ALA A 163 24.64 -0.05 -58.09
N THR A 164 25.84 0.32 -57.66
CA THR A 164 26.72 1.27 -58.36
C THR A 164 27.58 0.63 -59.43
N ALA A 165 27.69 -0.70 -59.46
CA ALA A 165 28.42 -1.43 -60.49
C ALA A 165 27.83 -1.20 -61.90
N GLN A 166 28.54 -0.43 -62.73
CA GLN A 166 28.24 -0.26 -64.16
C GLN A 166 29.19 -1.12 -65.00
N GLY A 167 28.64 -2.00 -65.84
CA GLY A 167 29.40 -2.88 -66.74
C GLY A 167 29.21 -4.38 -66.46
N ASP A 168 30.04 -5.24 -67.05
CA ASP A 168 30.01 -6.69 -66.81
C ASP A 168 30.58 -7.00 -65.41
N ILE A 169 29.67 -7.33 -64.49
CA ILE A 169 29.93 -7.62 -63.07
C ILE A 169 31.01 -8.71 -62.91
N LEU A 170 31.11 -9.65 -63.86
CA LEU A 170 32.10 -10.73 -63.84
C LEU A 170 33.53 -10.27 -64.15
N GLN A 171 33.72 -9.08 -64.73
CA GLN A 171 35.04 -8.53 -65.06
C GLN A 171 35.54 -7.48 -64.07
N ASN A 172 34.68 -7.00 -63.18
CA ASN A 172 35.06 -6.00 -62.18
C ASN A 172 35.84 -6.66 -61.03
N LYS A 173 37.17 -6.69 -61.15
CA LYS A 173 38.07 -7.30 -60.15
C LYS A 173 38.00 -6.61 -58.78
N GLU A 174 37.74 -5.31 -58.73
CA GLU A 174 37.64 -4.56 -57.47
C GLU A 174 36.36 -4.93 -56.71
N LEU A 175 35.24 -5.03 -57.43
CA LEU A 175 33.98 -5.55 -56.88
C LEU A 175 34.16 -6.99 -56.38
N LEU A 176 34.84 -7.84 -57.15
CA LEU A 176 35.05 -9.24 -56.80
C LEU A 176 35.99 -9.41 -55.59
N SER A 177 36.96 -8.52 -55.40
CA SER A 177 37.78 -8.50 -54.18
C SER A 177 37.01 -7.99 -52.98
N SER A 178 36.26 -6.89 -53.11
CA SER A 178 35.44 -6.34 -52.02
C SER A 178 34.37 -7.33 -51.56
N LEU A 179 33.70 -8.02 -52.50
CA LEU A 179 32.71 -9.04 -52.19
C LEU A 179 33.32 -10.26 -51.46
N ASN A 180 34.56 -10.64 -51.80
CA ASN A 180 35.27 -11.71 -51.10
C ASN A 180 35.75 -11.29 -49.70
N GLU A 181 36.20 -10.04 -49.53
CA GLU A 181 36.54 -9.47 -48.22
C GLU A 181 35.31 -9.32 -47.33
N ALA A 182 34.20 -8.79 -47.86
CA ALA A 182 32.92 -8.69 -47.17
C ALA A 182 32.40 -10.07 -46.76
N LYS A 183 32.52 -11.08 -47.63
CA LYS A 183 32.17 -12.48 -47.31
C LYS A 183 33.05 -13.06 -46.20
N ALA A 184 34.36 -12.84 -46.23
CA ALA A 184 35.28 -13.31 -45.20
C ALA A 184 35.03 -12.61 -43.85
N SER A 185 34.84 -11.28 -43.87
CA SER A 185 34.51 -10.47 -42.69
C SER A 185 33.17 -10.87 -42.09
N SER A 186 32.13 -11.04 -42.92
CA SER A 186 30.82 -11.51 -42.50
C SER A 186 30.90 -12.91 -41.84
N ALA A 187 31.64 -13.86 -42.43
CA ALA A 187 31.83 -15.18 -41.84
C ALA A 187 32.54 -15.12 -40.48
N ALA A 188 33.54 -14.25 -40.32
CA ALA A 188 34.22 -14.03 -39.04
C ALA A 188 33.26 -13.43 -37.99
N ILE A 189 32.46 -12.42 -38.37
CA ILE A 189 31.48 -11.79 -37.49
C ILE A 189 30.39 -12.79 -37.06
N TYR A 190 29.88 -13.63 -37.97
CA TYR A 190 28.93 -14.69 -37.61
C TYR A 190 29.52 -15.72 -36.65
N SER A 191 30.80 -16.07 -36.80
CA SER A 191 31.50 -16.93 -35.83
C SER A 191 31.58 -16.26 -34.44
N SER A 192 31.95 -14.98 -34.38
CA SER A 192 32.02 -14.22 -33.11
C SER A 192 30.65 -14.00 -32.47
N LEU A 193 29.59 -13.79 -33.26
CA LEU A 193 28.20 -13.73 -32.80
C LEU A 193 27.77 -15.08 -32.21
N SER A 194 28.14 -16.20 -32.84
CA SER A 194 27.84 -17.53 -32.32
C SER A 194 28.56 -17.81 -31.00
N GLU A 195 29.81 -17.39 -30.86
CA GLU A 195 30.57 -17.53 -29.61
C GLU A 195 29.98 -16.64 -28.49
N SER A 196 29.66 -15.40 -28.81
CA SER A 196 29.02 -14.45 -27.87
C SER A 196 27.65 -14.98 -27.40
N SER A 197 26.86 -15.55 -28.30
CA SER A 197 25.58 -16.19 -27.97
C SER A 197 25.76 -17.38 -27.01
N ARG A 198 26.80 -18.20 -27.21
CA ARG A 198 27.11 -19.32 -26.29
C ARG A 198 27.50 -18.79 -24.90
N LEU A 199 28.39 -17.80 -24.83
CA LEU A 199 28.81 -17.19 -23.57
C LEU A 199 27.65 -16.52 -22.82
N GLN A 200 26.70 -15.91 -23.55
CA GLN A 200 25.49 -15.36 -22.94
C GLN A 200 24.62 -16.44 -22.31
N GLU A 201 24.47 -17.60 -22.95
CA GLU A 201 23.68 -18.70 -22.39
C GLU A 201 24.34 -19.28 -21.14
N GLU A 202 25.67 -19.40 -21.13
CA GLU A 202 26.43 -19.81 -19.93
C GLU A 202 26.24 -18.80 -18.77
N LEU A 203 26.35 -17.49 -19.05
CA LEU A 203 26.10 -16.44 -18.06
C LEU A 203 24.64 -16.39 -17.59
N ARG A 204 23.70 -16.71 -18.48
CA ARG A 204 22.28 -16.77 -18.15
C ARG A 204 22.02 -17.87 -17.14
N GLN A 205 22.62 -19.05 -17.31
CA GLN A 205 22.49 -20.15 -16.36
C GLN A 205 23.04 -19.77 -14.98
N GLU A 206 24.13 -19.02 -14.92
CA GLU A 206 24.68 -18.52 -13.66
C GLU A 206 23.74 -17.48 -13.00
N CYS A 207 23.13 -16.60 -13.80
CA CYS A 207 22.12 -15.65 -13.30
C CYS A 207 20.85 -16.36 -12.82
N ASP A 208 20.44 -17.45 -13.47
CA ASP A 208 19.19 -18.15 -13.20
C ASP A 208 19.15 -18.78 -11.80
N MET A 209 20.28 -18.89 -11.08
CA MET A 209 20.31 -19.23 -9.65
C MET A 209 19.49 -18.25 -8.79
N TYR A 210 19.39 -16.98 -9.20
CA TYR A 210 18.64 -15.92 -8.50
C TYR A 210 17.19 -15.78 -8.98
N ARG A 211 16.79 -16.52 -10.03
CA ARG A 211 15.44 -16.46 -10.61
C ARG A 211 14.33 -16.80 -9.62
N PRO A 212 14.44 -17.83 -8.75
CA PRO A 212 13.37 -18.14 -7.80
C PRO A 212 13.04 -16.99 -6.85
N LEU A 213 14.06 -16.25 -6.40
CA LEU A 213 13.89 -15.04 -5.58
C LEU A 213 13.12 -13.95 -6.35
N ALA A 214 13.51 -13.70 -7.59
CA ALA A 214 12.87 -12.69 -8.43
C ALA A 214 11.42 -13.05 -8.82
N GLU A 215 11.14 -14.34 -9.07
CA GLU A 215 9.79 -14.83 -9.36
C GLU A 215 8.87 -14.69 -8.16
N SER A 216 9.32 -15.13 -6.97
CA SER A 216 8.55 -14.97 -5.74
C SER A 216 8.33 -13.49 -5.40
N SER A 217 9.35 -12.65 -5.55
CA SER A 217 9.23 -11.20 -5.32
C SER A 217 8.27 -10.53 -6.30
N SER A 218 8.23 -10.98 -7.55
CA SER A 218 7.26 -10.48 -8.52
C SER A 218 5.84 -10.91 -8.18
N GLN A 219 5.62 -12.17 -7.74
CA GLN A 219 4.31 -12.60 -7.25
C GLN A 219 3.84 -11.74 -6.07
N LEU A 220 4.75 -11.42 -5.14
CA LEU A 220 4.47 -10.53 -4.01
C LEU A 220 4.01 -9.13 -4.46
N PHE A 221 4.69 -8.54 -5.45
CA PHE A 221 4.29 -7.24 -6.01
C PHE A 221 2.88 -7.28 -6.62
N PHE A 222 2.56 -8.33 -7.37
CA PHE A 222 1.23 -8.46 -7.98
C PHE A 222 0.13 -8.71 -6.96
N ALA A 223 0.43 -9.45 -5.89
CA ALA A 223 -0.49 -9.62 -4.76
C ALA A 223 -0.79 -8.28 -4.08
N ILE A 224 0.22 -7.43 -3.84
CA ILE A 224 -0.04 -6.11 -3.24
C ILE A 224 -0.73 -5.14 -4.21
N ARG A 225 -0.49 -5.27 -5.52
CA ARG A 225 -1.14 -4.46 -6.54
C ARG A 225 -2.64 -4.70 -6.57
N ASP A 226 -3.08 -5.93 -6.33
CA ASP A 226 -4.50 -6.30 -6.37
C ASP A 226 -5.33 -5.66 -5.23
N LEU A 227 -4.70 -5.04 -4.23
CA LEU A 227 -5.42 -4.33 -3.16
C LEU A 227 -6.23 -3.12 -3.63
N HIS A 228 -5.92 -2.55 -4.80
CA HIS A 228 -6.71 -1.45 -5.36
C HIS A 228 -8.18 -1.82 -5.60
N LYS A 229 -8.46 -3.13 -5.75
CA LYS A 229 -9.82 -3.68 -5.91
C LYS A 229 -10.65 -3.54 -4.63
N VAL A 230 -10.00 -3.53 -3.47
CA VAL A 230 -10.64 -3.32 -2.16
C VAL A 230 -10.85 -1.82 -1.91
N ASN A 231 -9.81 -1.02 -2.15
CA ASN A 231 -9.86 0.43 -2.02
C ASN A 231 -8.98 1.07 -3.10
N ASN A 232 -9.53 2.01 -3.86
CA ASN A 232 -8.84 2.69 -4.96
C ASN A 232 -7.54 3.37 -4.53
N MET A 233 -7.39 3.74 -3.26
CA MET A 233 -6.18 4.38 -2.72
C MET A 233 -5.06 3.39 -2.39
N TYR A 234 -5.31 2.08 -2.40
CA TYR A 234 -4.32 1.03 -2.16
C TYR A 234 -3.53 0.68 -3.42
N GLN A 235 -2.90 1.70 -4.02
CA GLN A 235 -2.05 1.56 -5.20
C GLN A 235 -0.60 1.83 -4.83
N PHE A 236 0.32 0.96 -5.25
CA PHE A 236 1.73 1.02 -4.89
C PHE A 236 2.62 1.04 -6.12
N SER A 237 3.60 1.93 -6.13
CA SER A 237 4.53 2.05 -7.26
C SER A 237 5.51 0.88 -7.31
N SER A 238 5.81 0.44 -8.53
CA SER A 238 6.88 -0.54 -8.77
C SER A 238 8.24 -0.02 -8.29
N SER A 239 8.49 1.29 -8.40
CA SER A 239 9.72 1.92 -7.92
C SER A 239 9.88 1.81 -6.40
N ALA A 240 8.84 2.07 -5.62
CA ALA A 240 8.87 1.85 -4.17
C ALA A 240 9.13 0.38 -3.82
N PHE A 241 8.50 -0.55 -4.55
CA PHE A 241 8.76 -1.99 -4.39
C PHE A 241 10.22 -2.36 -4.70
N THR A 242 10.80 -1.85 -5.78
CA THR A 242 12.22 -2.09 -6.11
C THR A 242 13.15 -1.52 -5.03
N ARG A 243 12.84 -0.37 -4.42
CA ARG A 243 13.61 0.13 -3.27
C ARG A 243 13.54 -0.81 -2.07
N LEU A 244 12.35 -1.34 -1.75
CA LEU A 244 12.18 -2.32 -0.68
C LEU A 244 12.94 -3.62 -0.98
N PHE A 245 12.95 -4.06 -2.25
CA PHE A 245 13.73 -5.20 -2.72
C PHE A 245 15.23 -4.99 -2.49
N ASN A 246 15.79 -3.84 -2.92
CA ASN A 246 17.21 -3.52 -2.69
C ASN A 246 17.54 -3.38 -1.20
N LYS A 247 16.61 -2.84 -0.39
CA LYS A 247 16.76 -2.76 1.07
C LYS A 247 16.80 -4.16 1.70
N ALA A 248 15.98 -5.10 1.21
CA ALA A 248 15.97 -6.48 1.68
C ALA A 248 17.31 -7.18 1.38
N LEU A 249 17.86 -7.00 0.17
CA LEU A 249 19.17 -7.52 -0.21
C LEU A 249 20.34 -6.91 0.58
N SER A 250 20.21 -5.65 0.99
CA SER A 250 21.26 -4.96 1.75
C SER A 250 21.19 -5.21 3.27
N THR A 251 20.17 -5.94 3.73
CA THR A 251 20.02 -6.24 5.16
C THR A 251 20.93 -7.41 5.53
N GLU A 252 21.89 -7.19 6.44
CA GLU A 252 22.80 -8.26 6.89
C GLU A 252 22.10 -9.22 7.86
N HIS A 253 22.29 -10.53 7.64
CA HIS A 253 21.75 -11.58 8.51
C HIS A 253 22.86 -12.15 9.39
N LYS A 254 22.50 -12.54 10.62
CA LYS A 254 23.44 -13.13 11.59
C LYS A 254 23.80 -14.55 11.13
N GLY A 255 24.85 -14.71 10.34
CA GLY A 255 25.29 -16.03 9.87
C GLY A 255 26.32 -16.05 8.74
N GLY A 256 26.61 -14.92 8.08
CA GLY A 256 27.66 -14.80 7.07
C GLY A 256 27.33 -15.37 5.69
N ASP A 257 26.42 -16.35 5.60
CA ASP A 257 25.94 -16.92 4.34
C ASP A 257 24.41 -16.80 4.28
N THR A 258 23.92 -15.64 3.83
CA THR A 258 22.48 -15.34 3.77
C THR A 258 21.83 -16.14 2.65
N SER A 259 20.94 -17.06 2.99
CA SER A 259 20.24 -17.87 1.98
C SER A 259 19.29 -16.99 1.14
N MET A 260 19.05 -17.35 -0.12
CA MET A 260 17.99 -16.72 -0.94
C MET A 260 16.61 -16.78 -0.27
N ALA A 261 16.35 -17.84 0.51
CA ALA A 261 15.13 -17.96 1.30
C ALA A 261 15.05 -16.91 2.43
N GLU A 262 16.19 -16.50 2.99
CA GLU A 262 16.25 -15.47 4.02
C GLU A 262 15.98 -14.08 3.44
N HIS A 263 16.54 -13.75 2.28
CA HIS A 263 16.22 -12.52 1.56
C HIS A 263 14.73 -12.44 1.19
N GLN A 264 14.15 -13.56 0.73
CA GLN A 264 12.72 -13.65 0.44
C GLN A 264 11.87 -13.36 1.70
N LYS A 265 12.22 -13.96 2.84
CA LYS A 265 11.51 -13.75 4.10
C LYS A 265 11.64 -12.31 4.58
N THR A 266 12.84 -11.73 4.55
CA THR A 266 13.06 -10.32 4.92
C THR A 266 12.27 -9.38 4.03
N LEU A 267 12.23 -9.64 2.71
CA LEU A 267 11.43 -8.86 1.78
C LEU A 267 9.94 -8.93 2.12
N GLN A 268 9.40 -10.13 2.36
CA GLN A 268 7.99 -10.31 2.75
C GLN A 268 7.65 -9.49 3.99
N GLN A 269 8.52 -9.50 5.01
CA GLN A 269 8.31 -8.73 6.24
C GLN A 269 8.38 -7.21 5.98
N LEU A 270 9.35 -6.73 5.20
CA LEU A 270 9.48 -5.32 4.86
C LEU A 270 8.29 -4.82 4.03
N VAL A 271 7.86 -5.59 3.04
CA VAL A 271 6.69 -5.26 2.20
C VAL A 271 5.42 -5.26 3.04
N TYR A 272 5.21 -6.26 3.89
CA TYR A 272 4.06 -6.29 4.78
C TYR A 272 4.02 -5.08 5.71
N GLN A 273 5.14 -4.70 6.33
CA GLN A 273 5.21 -3.52 7.20
C GLN A 273 4.94 -2.22 6.43
N TYR A 274 5.52 -2.08 5.24
CA TYR A 274 5.32 -0.90 4.39
C TYR A 274 3.85 -0.76 3.95
N VAL A 275 3.25 -1.85 3.45
CA VAL A 275 1.86 -1.85 2.99
C VAL A 275 0.89 -1.71 4.15
N SER A 276 1.04 -2.49 5.24
CA SER A 276 0.12 -2.43 6.39
C SER A 276 0.05 -1.06 7.09
N ARG A 277 1.11 -0.25 7.01
CA ARG A 277 1.12 1.16 7.46
C ARG A 277 0.19 2.06 6.62
N SER A 278 -0.02 1.71 5.35
CA SER A 278 -0.90 2.44 4.42
C SER A 278 -2.35 1.93 4.40
N LEU A 279 -2.64 0.82 5.09
CA LEU A 279 -3.98 0.23 5.15
C LEU A 279 -4.70 0.60 6.44
N PHE A 280 -6.02 0.79 6.33
CA PHE A 280 -6.89 0.86 7.50
C PHE A 280 -6.80 -0.43 8.30
N LYS A 281 -7.02 -0.34 9.61
CA LYS A 281 -6.97 -1.50 10.52
C LYS A 281 -7.80 -2.69 10.03
N ALA A 282 -9.00 -2.44 9.52
CA ALA A 282 -9.95 -3.46 9.07
C ALA A 282 -9.37 -4.34 7.95
N ASP A 283 -8.55 -3.76 7.07
CA ASP A 283 -8.08 -4.41 5.86
C ASP A 283 -6.77 -5.18 6.04
N ARG A 284 -6.12 -5.04 7.21
CA ARG A 284 -4.81 -5.67 7.47
C ARG A 284 -4.89 -7.19 7.49
N LEU A 285 -5.97 -7.75 8.05
CA LEU A 285 -6.18 -9.19 8.04
C LEU A 285 -6.46 -9.70 6.62
N SER A 286 -7.24 -8.96 5.83
CA SER A 286 -7.49 -9.28 4.42
C SER A 286 -6.20 -9.30 3.61
N LEU A 287 -5.31 -8.32 3.80
CA LEU A 287 -3.97 -8.31 3.20
C LEU A 287 -3.20 -9.57 3.62
N ALA A 288 -3.12 -9.86 4.92
CA ALA A 288 -2.34 -10.99 5.41
C ALA A 288 -2.84 -12.32 4.83
N LEU A 289 -4.16 -12.52 4.78
CA LEU A 289 -4.77 -13.70 4.16
C LEU A 289 -4.50 -13.76 2.66
N HIS A 290 -4.64 -12.65 1.95
CA HIS A 290 -4.36 -12.57 0.51
C HIS A 290 -2.89 -12.91 0.19
N LEU A 291 -1.95 -12.40 0.98
CA LEU A 291 -0.53 -12.71 0.84
C LEU A 291 -0.24 -14.19 1.14
N VAL A 292 -0.84 -14.75 2.18
CA VAL A 292 -0.68 -16.18 2.49
C VAL A 292 -1.26 -17.06 1.36
N HIS A 293 -2.43 -16.71 0.85
CA HIS A 293 -3.05 -17.42 -0.28
C HIS A 293 -2.18 -17.40 -1.54
N THR A 294 -1.68 -16.22 -1.91
CA THR A 294 -0.90 -16.05 -3.15
C THR A 294 0.52 -16.62 -3.06
N MET A 295 1.21 -16.40 -1.94
CA MET A 295 2.63 -16.76 -1.77
C MET A 295 2.84 -18.17 -1.22
N HIS A 296 1.88 -18.69 -0.46
CA HIS A 296 1.97 -19.97 0.25
C HIS A 296 0.87 -20.95 -0.19
N SER A 297 0.46 -20.90 -1.46
CA SER A 297 -0.56 -21.79 -2.04
C SER A 297 -0.26 -23.28 -1.85
N LYS A 298 1.00 -23.68 -1.71
CA LYS A 298 1.38 -25.08 -1.40
C LYS A 298 0.86 -25.58 -0.04
N HIS A 299 0.56 -24.67 0.89
CA HIS A 299 0.07 -24.98 2.23
C HIS A 299 -1.45 -24.92 2.34
N LEU A 300 -2.15 -24.55 1.25
CA LEU A 300 -3.59 -24.32 1.21
C LEU A 300 -4.18 -25.13 0.06
N LEU A 301 -5.05 -26.09 0.38
CA LEU A 301 -5.77 -26.79 -0.68
C LEU A 301 -6.94 -25.93 -1.17
N GLU A 302 -7.23 -25.95 -2.47
CA GLU A 302 -8.28 -25.13 -3.09
C GLU A 302 -9.66 -25.38 -2.45
N ASN A 303 -9.99 -26.64 -2.19
CA ASN A 303 -11.21 -27.05 -1.49
C ASN A 303 -11.25 -26.55 -0.04
N GLU A 304 -10.11 -26.47 0.65
CA GLU A 304 -10.05 -25.88 2.00
C GLU A 304 -10.31 -24.36 1.94
N TRP A 305 -9.79 -23.67 0.93
CA TRP A 305 -10.01 -22.24 0.72
C TRP A 305 -11.47 -21.90 0.36
N GLN A 306 -12.11 -22.73 -0.45
CA GLN A 306 -13.54 -22.61 -0.79
C GLN A 306 -14.45 -22.79 0.42
N VAL A 307 -14.05 -23.60 1.41
CA VAL A 307 -14.77 -23.72 2.69
C VAL A 307 -14.64 -22.43 3.50
N LEU A 308 -13.42 -21.87 3.60
CA LEU A 308 -13.19 -20.61 4.33
C LEU A 308 -14.04 -19.47 3.75
N THR A 309 -14.01 -19.30 2.44
CA THR A 309 -14.70 -18.23 1.70
C THR A 309 -16.20 -18.48 1.51
N GLY A 310 -16.71 -19.65 1.91
CA GLY A 310 -18.12 -20.02 1.76
C GLY A 310 -18.54 -20.40 0.33
N GLN A 311 -17.61 -20.42 -0.63
CA GLN A 311 -17.88 -20.82 -2.03
C GLN A 311 -18.30 -22.28 -2.15
N ALA A 312 -17.84 -23.14 -1.24
CA ALA A 312 -18.22 -24.56 -1.20
C ALA A 312 -19.74 -24.78 -1.01
N MET A 313 -20.50 -23.76 -0.57
CA MET A 313 -21.95 -23.83 -0.42
C MET A 313 -22.72 -23.77 -1.74
N ALA A 314 -22.13 -23.22 -2.81
CA ALA A 314 -22.82 -22.99 -4.08
C ALA A 314 -23.18 -24.30 -4.82
N ASP A 315 -22.39 -25.36 -4.62
CA ASP A 315 -22.53 -26.63 -5.34
C ASP A 315 -23.29 -27.71 -4.56
N VAL A 316 -23.66 -27.46 -3.30
CA VAL A 316 -24.26 -28.48 -2.43
C VAL A 316 -25.78 -28.46 -2.52
N LYS A 317 -26.37 -29.53 -3.08
CA LYS A 317 -27.82 -29.77 -3.01
C LYS A 317 -28.24 -30.02 -1.56
N VAL A 318 -28.91 -29.03 -0.96
CA VAL A 318 -29.28 -29.01 0.45
C VAL A 318 -30.48 -29.93 0.73
N ASP A 319 -30.24 -31.15 1.18
CA ASP A 319 -31.27 -32.01 1.80
C ASP A 319 -31.37 -31.66 3.30
N THR A 320 -32.40 -30.93 3.70
CA THR A 320 -32.63 -30.48 5.09
C THR A 320 -32.62 -31.60 6.14
N ASN A 321 -33.02 -32.82 5.78
CA ASN A 321 -33.01 -33.98 6.68
C ASN A 321 -31.61 -34.56 6.93
N LYS A 322 -30.62 -34.32 6.06
CA LYS A 322 -29.23 -34.79 6.25
C LYS A 322 -28.41 -33.87 7.14
N ILE A 323 -28.79 -32.58 7.20
CA ILE A 323 -28.09 -31.53 7.95
C ILE A 323 -28.31 -31.67 9.45
N SER A 324 -29.55 -31.94 9.87
CA SER A 324 -29.89 -32.17 11.27
C SER A 324 -29.30 -33.49 11.82
N GLN A 325 -28.93 -34.43 10.96
CA GLN A 325 -28.25 -35.68 11.34
C GLN A 325 -26.72 -35.58 11.33
N SER A 326 -26.13 -34.49 10.81
CA SER A 326 -24.67 -34.35 10.72
C SER A 326 -24.01 -33.70 11.93
N VAL A 327 -24.78 -33.28 12.93
CA VAL A 327 -24.26 -32.53 14.08
C VAL A 327 -24.12 -33.42 15.32
N PRO A 328 -22.93 -33.47 15.94
CA PRO A 328 -22.76 -34.06 17.27
C PRO A 328 -23.67 -33.39 18.30
N GLY A 329 -24.34 -34.16 19.16
CA GLY A 329 -25.32 -33.65 20.13
C GLY A 329 -24.79 -32.72 21.23
N TRP A 330 -23.50 -32.36 21.24
CA TRP A 330 -22.92 -31.35 22.14
C TRP A 330 -22.75 -29.97 21.49
N LEU A 331 -22.93 -29.85 20.17
CA LEU A 331 -22.90 -28.60 19.44
C LEU A 331 -24.32 -28.02 19.28
N SER A 332 -24.42 -26.70 19.15
CA SER A 332 -25.69 -26.03 18.87
C SER A 332 -26.21 -26.43 17.48
N GLU A 333 -27.54 -26.63 17.35
CA GLU A 333 -28.20 -26.87 16.06
C GLU A 333 -27.93 -25.73 15.06
N GLU A 334 -27.64 -24.51 15.54
CA GLU A 334 -27.26 -23.37 14.70
C GLU A 334 -25.95 -23.60 13.94
N ARG A 335 -25.09 -24.54 14.38
CA ARG A 335 -23.82 -24.89 13.71
C ARG A 335 -23.98 -26.01 12.69
N ALA A 336 -25.21 -26.50 12.49
CA ALA A 336 -25.45 -27.67 11.65
C ALA A 336 -24.98 -27.49 10.21
N MET A 337 -25.22 -26.30 9.64
CA MET A 337 -24.83 -26.00 8.28
C MET A 337 -23.31 -25.98 8.12
N ASP A 338 -22.59 -25.33 9.03
CA ASP A 338 -21.13 -25.18 8.94
C ASP A 338 -20.41 -26.53 9.11
N VAL A 339 -20.88 -27.36 10.04
CA VAL A 339 -20.38 -28.73 10.22
C VAL A 339 -20.72 -29.60 9.00
N PHE A 340 -21.89 -29.42 8.41
CA PHE A 340 -22.28 -30.13 7.19
C PHE A 340 -21.39 -29.76 6.00
N VAL A 341 -21.10 -28.46 5.80
CA VAL A 341 -20.18 -27.99 4.76
C VAL A 341 -18.78 -28.58 4.97
N LEU A 342 -18.27 -28.56 6.21
CA LEU A 342 -16.99 -29.18 6.54
C LEU A 342 -16.97 -30.67 6.18
N LYS A 343 -18.05 -31.40 6.51
CA LYS A 343 -18.20 -32.83 6.21
C LYS A 343 -18.28 -33.12 4.70
N SER A 344 -19.01 -32.30 3.96
CA SER A 344 -19.22 -32.48 2.52
C SER A 344 -18.00 -32.09 1.69
N ALA A 345 -17.35 -30.98 2.02
CA ALA A 345 -16.19 -30.49 1.27
C ALA A 345 -14.88 -31.17 1.69
N LEU A 346 -14.74 -31.55 2.96
CA LEU A 346 -13.53 -32.14 3.54
C LEU A 346 -13.85 -33.42 4.34
N PRO A 347 -14.32 -34.50 3.67
CA PRO A 347 -14.77 -35.73 4.34
C PRO A 347 -13.65 -36.45 5.10
N GLU A 348 -12.42 -36.45 4.56
CA GLU A 348 -11.26 -37.06 5.22
C GLU A 348 -10.94 -36.35 6.54
N LEU A 349 -10.90 -35.01 6.52
CA LEU A 349 -10.68 -34.20 7.71
C LEU A 349 -11.79 -34.45 8.74
N TYR A 350 -13.06 -34.40 8.33
CA TYR A 350 -14.19 -34.65 9.23
C TYR A 350 -14.09 -36.03 9.91
N SER A 351 -13.72 -37.07 9.17
CA SER A 351 -13.55 -38.43 9.72
C SER A 351 -12.43 -38.51 10.76
N GLN A 352 -11.35 -37.74 10.59
CA GLN A 352 -10.22 -37.70 11.51
C GLN A 352 -10.55 -36.99 12.83
N LEU A 353 -11.46 -36.02 12.80
CA LEU A 353 -11.81 -35.21 13.97
C LEU A 353 -12.63 -35.99 15.01
N ASN A 354 -13.35 -37.02 14.59
CA ASN A 354 -14.22 -37.86 15.43
C ASN A 354 -15.08 -37.01 16.39
N LEU A 355 -15.81 -36.04 15.84
CA LEU A 355 -16.54 -35.02 16.61
C LEU A 355 -17.64 -35.62 17.53
N ASP A 356 -18.00 -36.89 17.35
CA ASP A 356 -18.92 -37.63 18.22
C ASP A 356 -18.34 -37.86 19.63
N ASP A 357 -17.02 -37.85 19.80
CA ASP A 357 -16.37 -37.95 21.11
C ASP A 357 -16.36 -36.61 21.86
N LYS A 358 -17.42 -36.41 22.65
CA LYS A 358 -17.59 -35.21 23.49
C LYS A 358 -16.44 -34.99 24.49
N THR A 359 -15.80 -36.05 24.98
CA THR A 359 -14.78 -35.91 26.04
C THR A 359 -13.54 -35.18 25.52
N THR A 360 -13.11 -35.53 24.31
CA THR A 360 -11.96 -34.95 23.62
C THR A 360 -12.18 -33.46 23.29
N TRP A 361 -13.40 -33.07 22.89
CA TRP A 361 -13.71 -31.68 22.50
C TRP A 361 -14.24 -30.78 23.62
N SER A 362 -14.46 -31.32 24.82
CA SER A 362 -15.03 -30.58 25.96
C SER A 362 -14.18 -29.38 26.41
N ASN A 363 -12.85 -29.54 26.45
CA ASN A 363 -11.92 -28.47 26.81
C ASN A 363 -11.90 -27.38 25.73
N PHE A 364 -11.88 -27.77 24.45
CA PHE A 364 -11.95 -26.82 23.33
C PHE A 364 -13.25 -26.02 23.34
N SER A 365 -14.38 -26.67 23.61
CA SER A 365 -15.70 -26.02 23.63
C SER A 365 -15.88 -25.03 24.78
N THR A 366 -15.31 -25.31 25.95
CA THR A 366 -15.51 -24.49 27.16
C THR A 366 -14.42 -23.42 27.35
N ALA A 367 -13.24 -23.58 26.76
CA ALA A 367 -12.16 -22.58 26.84
C ALA A 367 -12.53 -21.27 26.13
N GLY A 368 -12.08 -20.14 26.69
CA GLY A 368 -12.21 -18.81 26.10
C GLY A 368 -11.23 -18.56 24.95
N ASP A 369 -10.11 -19.28 24.95
CA ASP A 369 -9.02 -19.32 23.98
C ASP A 369 -8.95 -20.72 23.35
N CYS A 370 -10.05 -21.14 22.71
CA CYS A 370 -10.18 -22.47 22.14
C CYS A 370 -9.11 -22.78 21.08
N GLU A 371 -8.59 -21.75 20.39
CA GLU A 371 -7.55 -21.91 19.37
C GLU A 371 -6.22 -22.47 19.89
N GLU A 372 -5.92 -22.33 21.19
CA GLU A 372 -4.72 -22.91 21.84
C GLU A 372 -5.00 -24.30 22.43
N HIS A 373 -6.28 -24.63 22.63
CA HIS A 373 -6.73 -25.83 23.36
C HIS A 373 -7.23 -26.94 22.43
N PHE A 374 -6.54 -27.15 21.30
CA PHE A 374 -6.81 -28.29 20.42
C PHE A 374 -6.40 -29.62 21.07
N PRO A 375 -7.17 -30.71 20.84
CA PRO A 375 -6.81 -32.03 21.35
C PRO A 375 -5.41 -32.46 20.88
N VAL A 376 -4.51 -32.74 21.82
CA VAL A 376 -3.08 -33.04 21.56
C VAL A 376 -2.91 -34.18 20.55
N GLN A 377 -3.79 -35.17 20.59
CA GLN A 377 -3.81 -36.34 19.70
C GLN A 377 -4.06 -35.97 18.23
N LEU A 378 -4.78 -34.87 17.99
CA LEU A 378 -5.12 -34.34 16.66
C LEU A 378 -4.17 -33.22 16.23
N SER A 379 -3.62 -32.47 17.18
CA SER A 379 -2.74 -31.32 16.92
C SER A 379 -1.56 -31.64 16.01
N HIS A 380 -0.97 -32.84 16.11
CA HIS A 380 0.15 -33.26 15.25
C HIS A 380 -0.24 -33.69 13.83
N LYS A 381 -1.54 -33.95 13.59
CA LYS A 381 -2.05 -34.42 12.29
C LYS A 381 -2.69 -33.31 11.46
N LEU A 382 -3.13 -32.24 12.11
CA LEU A 382 -3.83 -31.12 11.48
C LEU A 382 -2.86 -30.07 10.96
N THR A 383 -3.08 -29.59 9.74
CA THR A 383 -2.37 -28.41 9.24
C THR A 383 -2.82 -27.14 9.99
N PRO A 384 -1.99 -26.08 10.04
CA PRO A 384 -2.40 -24.83 10.68
C PRO A 384 -3.68 -24.24 10.07
N PHE A 385 -3.90 -24.40 8.76
CA PHE A 385 -5.10 -23.91 8.09
C PHE A 385 -6.34 -24.75 8.43
N GLN A 386 -6.21 -26.07 8.53
CA GLN A 386 -7.32 -26.94 8.96
C GLN A 386 -7.81 -26.59 10.36
N ARG A 387 -6.91 -26.16 11.27
CA ARG A 387 -7.31 -25.66 12.60
C ARG A 387 -8.22 -24.43 12.49
N VAL A 388 -7.93 -23.52 11.57
CA VAL A 388 -8.78 -22.34 11.30
C VAL A 388 -10.17 -22.78 10.83
N LEU A 389 -10.27 -23.73 9.90
CA LEU A 389 -11.56 -24.25 9.41
C LEU A 389 -12.39 -24.93 10.51
N ILE A 390 -11.72 -25.63 11.43
CA ILE A 390 -12.39 -26.23 12.60
C ILE A 390 -12.93 -25.14 13.51
N VAL A 391 -12.15 -24.07 13.78
CA VAL A 391 -12.64 -22.92 14.55
C VAL A 391 -13.81 -22.25 13.84
N GLN A 392 -13.76 -22.06 12.52
CA GLN A 392 -14.87 -21.50 11.73
C GLN A 392 -16.16 -22.31 11.90
N ALA A 393 -16.08 -23.64 11.82
CA ALA A 393 -17.26 -24.50 11.91
C ALA A 393 -17.80 -24.61 13.35
N LEU A 394 -16.93 -24.68 14.36
CA LEU A 394 -17.32 -24.99 15.74
C LEU A 394 -17.45 -23.77 16.65
N ARG A 395 -16.54 -22.79 16.52
CA ARG A 395 -16.40 -21.60 17.39
C ARG A 395 -16.06 -20.35 16.54
N PRO A 396 -16.99 -19.89 15.68
CA PRO A 396 -16.76 -18.75 14.79
C PRO A 396 -16.48 -17.44 15.54
N ASP A 397 -16.86 -17.35 16.81
CA ASP A 397 -16.53 -16.24 17.71
C ASP A 397 -15.02 -16.03 17.89
N ARG A 398 -14.22 -17.08 17.70
CA ARG A 398 -12.75 -17.05 17.77
C ARG A 398 -12.08 -17.07 16.39
N LEU A 399 -12.85 -17.06 15.30
CA LEU A 399 -12.28 -17.17 13.95
C LEU A 399 -11.33 -16.01 13.65
N HIS A 400 -11.68 -14.78 14.02
CA HIS A 400 -10.80 -13.63 13.84
C HIS A 400 -9.43 -13.80 14.54
N SER A 401 -9.43 -14.23 15.81
CA SER A 401 -8.18 -14.51 16.58
C SER A 401 -7.38 -15.64 15.93
N SER A 402 -8.06 -16.71 15.54
CA SER A 402 -7.44 -17.86 14.87
C SER A 402 -6.78 -17.48 13.53
N LEU A 403 -7.45 -16.66 12.71
CA LEU A 403 -6.91 -16.13 11.45
C LEU A 403 -5.71 -15.21 11.68
N LEU A 404 -5.75 -14.36 12.71
CA LEU A 404 -4.62 -13.50 13.09
C LEU A 404 -3.39 -14.34 13.46
N HIS A 405 -3.55 -15.33 14.33
CA HIS A 405 -2.44 -16.21 14.73
C HIS A 405 -1.92 -17.05 13.54
N PHE A 406 -2.82 -17.61 12.75
CA PHE A 406 -2.46 -18.39 11.56
C PHE A 406 -1.63 -17.57 10.57
N THR A 407 -2.13 -16.40 10.17
CA THR A 407 -1.44 -15.55 9.18
C THR A 407 -0.12 -15.00 9.73
N ALA A 408 -0.06 -14.58 11.00
CA ALA A 408 1.17 -14.14 11.63
C ALA A 408 2.22 -15.26 11.67
N HIS A 409 1.81 -16.49 12.00
CA HIS A 409 2.70 -17.65 12.01
C HIS A 409 3.27 -17.95 10.60
N ILE A 410 2.42 -17.98 9.56
CA ILE A 410 2.87 -18.28 8.19
C ILE A 410 3.79 -17.18 7.63
N LEU A 411 3.48 -15.91 7.89
CA LEU A 411 4.30 -14.77 7.46
C LEU A 411 5.56 -14.57 8.33
N GLY A 412 5.70 -15.32 9.43
CA GLY A 412 6.82 -15.19 10.37
C GLY A 412 6.85 -13.84 11.09
N LEU A 413 5.68 -13.28 11.39
CA LEU A 413 5.48 -12.02 12.11
C LEU A 413 5.08 -12.30 13.57
N GLN A 414 5.45 -11.42 14.49
CA GLN A 414 4.99 -11.51 15.88
C GLN A 414 3.56 -11.02 16.06
N ASP A 415 3.20 -9.95 15.33
CA ASP A 415 1.87 -9.34 15.32
C ASP A 415 1.62 -8.82 13.89
N LEU A 416 0.38 -8.88 13.44
CA LEU A 416 -0.05 -8.31 12.15
C LEU A 416 -0.12 -6.79 12.19
N SER A 417 -0.22 -6.18 13.38
CA SER A 417 -0.26 -4.72 13.46
C SER A 417 1.14 -4.13 13.19
N PRO A 418 1.25 -3.07 12.37
CA PRO A 418 2.50 -2.34 12.22
C PRO A 418 2.91 -1.67 13.56
N PRO A 419 4.20 -1.33 13.71
CA PRO A 419 4.66 -0.53 14.84
C PRO A 419 3.91 0.81 14.91
N THR A 420 3.86 1.41 16.11
CA THR A 420 3.21 2.71 16.32
C THR A 420 3.81 3.77 15.39
N LEU A 421 2.95 4.47 14.66
CA LEU A 421 3.37 5.53 13.74
C LEU A 421 4.07 6.66 14.50
N SER A 422 5.22 7.08 13.99
CA SER A 422 5.93 8.29 14.41
C SER A 422 6.32 9.08 13.17
N LEU A 423 5.82 10.30 13.02
CA LEU A 423 6.16 11.14 11.86
C LEU A 423 7.67 11.42 11.78
N LYS A 424 8.36 11.46 12.93
CA LYS A 424 9.82 11.60 13.01
C LYS A 424 10.56 10.42 12.38
N GLN A 425 10.09 9.19 12.60
CA GLN A 425 10.68 8.00 11.98
C GLN A 425 10.35 7.93 10.49
N LEU A 426 9.12 8.30 10.13
CA LEU A 426 8.67 8.37 8.75
C LEU A 426 9.54 9.31 7.91
N MET A 427 9.95 10.45 8.48
CA MET A 427 10.76 11.45 7.79
C MET A 427 12.04 10.89 7.16
N VAL A 428 12.68 9.91 7.81
CA VAL A 428 13.91 9.26 7.31
C VAL A 428 13.68 8.50 6.00
N GLU A 429 12.44 8.10 5.72
CA GLU A 429 12.05 7.36 4.52
C GLU A 429 11.52 8.26 3.40
N THR A 430 11.30 9.56 3.66
CA THR A 430 10.70 10.49 2.70
C THR A 430 11.69 10.99 1.66
N LEU A 431 11.21 11.17 0.42
CA LEU A 431 11.97 11.72 -0.70
C LEU A 431 11.37 13.06 -1.14
N SER A 432 12.14 13.89 -1.83
CA SER A 432 11.62 15.15 -2.41
C SER A 432 10.65 14.89 -3.56
N SER A 433 10.91 13.84 -4.35
CA SER A 433 10.10 13.43 -5.50
C SER A 433 8.85 12.63 -5.16
N GLU A 434 8.71 12.15 -3.93
CA GLU A 434 7.58 11.31 -3.48
C GLU A 434 6.79 12.08 -2.40
N PRO A 435 5.62 12.65 -2.71
CA PRO A 435 4.78 13.30 -1.71
C PRO A 435 4.33 12.32 -0.63
N VAL A 436 4.14 12.82 0.59
CA VAL A 436 3.64 12.02 1.72
C VAL A 436 2.14 12.18 1.86
N LEU A 437 1.39 11.10 1.67
CA LEU A 437 -0.07 11.08 1.77
C LEU A 437 -0.51 10.49 3.12
N LEU A 438 -1.03 11.36 3.98
CA LEU A 438 -1.63 11.02 5.27
C LEU A 438 -3.14 10.81 5.07
N VAL A 439 -3.56 9.55 5.10
CA VAL A 439 -4.97 9.16 5.03
C VAL A 439 -5.54 9.19 6.45
N ILE A 440 -6.37 10.18 6.76
CA ILE A 440 -6.91 10.42 8.09
C ILE A 440 -8.25 9.69 8.29
N SER A 441 -8.46 9.16 9.49
CA SER A 441 -9.79 8.72 9.96
C SER A 441 -10.48 9.85 10.72
N ALA A 442 -11.82 9.81 10.79
CA ALA A 442 -12.62 10.74 11.57
C ALA A 442 -12.11 10.92 13.02
N GLY A 443 -11.89 12.18 13.41
CA GLY A 443 -11.33 12.57 14.71
C GLY A 443 -9.80 12.46 14.86
N ALA A 444 -9.07 12.13 13.79
CA ALA A 444 -7.60 12.09 13.80
C ALA A 444 -7.01 13.21 12.93
N ASP A 445 -6.25 14.14 13.52
CA ASP A 445 -5.61 15.25 12.82
C ASP A 445 -4.09 15.25 13.05
N PRO A 446 -3.26 15.01 12.01
CA PRO A 446 -1.80 15.02 12.13
C PRO A 446 -1.21 16.45 12.11
N SER A 447 -2.01 17.50 11.91
CA SER A 447 -1.53 18.87 11.67
C SER A 447 -0.58 19.39 12.75
N GLU A 448 -0.90 19.19 14.03
CA GLU A 448 -0.06 19.71 15.12
C GLU A 448 1.26 18.94 15.24
N GLU A 449 1.22 17.61 15.08
CA GLU A 449 2.43 16.76 15.10
C GLU A 449 3.35 17.11 13.92
N LEU A 450 2.77 17.28 12.73
CA LEU A 450 3.49 17.66 11.52
C LEU A 450 4.11 19.06 11.65
N ARG A 451 3.37 20.03 12.20
CA ARG A 451 3.88 21.39 12.44
C ARG A 451 5.04 21.38 13.43
N ALA A 452 4.93 20.64 14.53
CA ALA A 452 6.02 20.49 15.49
C ALA A 452 7.27 19.85 14.85
N LEU A 453 7.07 18.82 14.01
CA LEU A 453 8.15 18.18 13.27
C LEU A 453 8.81 19.16 12.29
N ALA A 454 8.02 19.86 11.47
CA ALA A 454 8.51 20.82 10.50
C ALA A 454 9.29 21.97 11.17
N HIS A 455 8.78 22.50 12.27
CA HIS A 455 9.47 23.53 13.07
C HIS A 455 10.83 23.04 13.59
N SER A 456 10.95 21.76 13.93
CA SER A 456 12.21 21.18 14.41
C SER A 456 13.24 20.94 13.30
N ILE A 457 12.82 20.73 12.05
CA ILE A 457 13.69 20.37 10.92
C ILE A 457 13.97 21.58 10.03
N VAL A 458 12.92 22.19 9.47
CA VAL A 458 13.05 23.31 8.53
C VAL A 458 12.85 24.67 9.20
N GLY A 459 12.21 24.72 10.36
CA GLY A 459 11.90 25.96 11.08
C GLY A 459 10.57 26.57 10.65
N ALA A 460 9.97 27.36 11.54
CA ALA A 460 8.59 27.86 11.39
C ALA A 460 8.35 28.74 10.16
N GLN A 461 9.38 29.40 9.63
CA GLN A 461 9.25 30.28 8.46
C GLN A 461 9.25 29.52 7.12
N ARG A 462 9.76 28.28 7.10
CA ARG A 462 9.95 27.46 5.90
C ARG A 462 8.92 26.32 5.79
N TYR A 463 7.82 26.45 6.54
CA TYR A 463 6.73 25.50 6.57
C TYR A 463 5.42 26.23 6.34
N HIS A 464 4.70 25.83 5.28
CA HIS A 464 3.46 26.46 4.87
C HIS A 464 2.32 25.44 4.88
N GLU A 465 1.17 25.85 5.42
CA GLU A 465 -0.04 25.03 5.46
C GLU A 465 -1.15 25.69 4.66
N VAL A 466 -1.80 24.93 3.78
CA VAL A 466 -2.93 25.39 2.98
C VAL A 466 -4.10 24.42 3.18
N ALA A 467 -5.24 24.92 3.64
CA ALA A 467 -6.48 24.15 3.67
C ALA A 467 -7.17 24.26 2.31
N MET A 468 -7.38 23.12 1.64
CA MET A 468 -7.94 23.12 0.29
C MET A 468 -9.42 23.48 0.30
N GLY A 469 -9.79 24.34 -0.63
CA GLY A 469 -11.15 24.79 -0.90
C GLY A 469 -11.22 25.41 -2.31
N GLN A 470 -12.42 25.71 -2.80
CA GLN A 470 -12.66 26.07 -4.21
C GLN A 470 -11.78 27.22 -4.73
N SER A 471 -11.34 28.16 -3.89
CA SER A 471 -10.52 29.32 -4.28
C SER A 471 -9.01 29.18 -4.00
N GLN A 472 -8.55 28.03 -3.49
CA GLN A 472 -7.17 27.85 -3.03
C GLN A 472 -6.29 27.08 -4.02
N ALA A 473 -6.85 26.52 -5.09
CA ALA A 473 -6.13 25.70 -6.06
C ALA A 473 -4.93 26.42 -6.68
N ASP A 474 -5.14 27.60 -7.25
CA ASP A 474 -4.08 28.34 -7.96
C ASP A 474 -3.00 28.83 -6.99
N ALA A 475 -3.42 29.39 -5.84
CA ALA A 475 -2.50 29.84 -4.81
C ALA A 475 -1.66 28.69 -4.22
N ALA A 476 -2.25 27.49 -4.10
CA ALA A 476 -1.52 26.29 -3.66
C ALA A 476 -0.46 25.87 -4.69
N LEU A 477 -0.77 25.92 -5.99
CA LEU A 477 0.20 25.60 -7.04
C LEU A 477 1.38 26.59 -7.04
N GLU A 478 1.10 27.90 -6.98
CA GLU A 478 2.16 28.92 -6.91
C GLU A 478 3.06 28.71 -5.69
N LEU A 479 2.46 28.39 -4.54
CA LEU A 479 3.19 28.09 -3.31
C LEU A 479 4.07 26.85 -3.47
N ILE A 480 3.53 25.77 -4.04
CA ILE A 480 4.29 24.52 -4.28
C ILE A 480 5.45 24.77 -5.23
N THR A 481 5.25 25.50 -6.32
CA THR A 481 6.32 25.85 -7.26
C THR A 481 7.41 26.67 -6.57
N SER A 482 7.05 27.67 -5.78
CA SER A 482 8.02 28.48 -5.04
C SER A 482 8.79 27.67 -4.00
N ALA A 483 8.10 26.81 -3.25
CA ALA A 483 8.66 25.95 -2.22
C ALA A 483 9.55 24.84 -2.79
N ALA A 484 9.19 24.30 -3.96
CA ALA A 484 9.98 23.30 -4.68
C ALA A 484 11.36 23.83 -5.06
N HIS A 485 11.46 25.10 -5.47
CA HIS A 485 12.73 25.75 -5.77
C HIS A 485 13.52 26.16 -4.52
N SER A 486 12.85 26.58 -3.44
CA SER A 486 13.51 27.05 -2.21
C SER A 486 13.84 25.94 -1.19
N GLY A 487 13.34 24.72 -1.40
CA GLY A 487 13.51 23.60 -0.47
C GLY A 487 12.64 23.71 0.79
N GLU A 488 11.51 24.40 0.70
CA GLU A 488 10.56 24.58 1.79
C GLU A 488 9.54 23.45 1.86
N TRP A 489 8.78 23.39 2.95
CA TRP A 489 7.76 22.35 3.16
C TRP A 489 6.37 22.92 2.97
N VAL A 490 5.53 22.18 2.24
CA VAL A 490 4.12 22.53 2.03
C VAL A 490 3.24 21.40 2.53
N CYS A 491 2.20 21.74 3.28
CA CYS A 491 1.17 20.82 3.74
C CYS A 491 -0.19 21.24 3.18
N LEU A 492 -0.75 20.42 2.29
CA LEU A 492 -2.11 20.60 1.76
C LEU A 492 -3.10 19.77 2.58
N LYS A 493 -4.11 20.43 3.13
CA LYS A 493 -5.11 19.78 3.97
C LYS A 493 -6.43 19.56 3.24
N ASN A 494 -7.12 18.47 3.60
CA ASN A 494 -8.46 18.14 3.12
C ASN A 494 -8.56 18.01 1.60
N ILE A 495 -7.55 17.41 0.97
CA ILE A 495 -7.48 17.35 -0.50
C ILE A 495 -8.59 16.51 -1.13
N HIS A 496 -9.24 15.63 -0.36
CA HIS A 496 -10.44 14.88 -0.77
C HIS A 496 -11.61 15.79 -1.17
N LEU A 497 -11.66 17.03 -0.69
CA LEU A 497 -12.69 18.01 -1.09
C LEU A 497 -12.52 18.50 -2.54
N MET A 498 -11.34 18.28 -3.14
CA MET A 498 -10.97 18.80 -4.46
C MET A 498 -10.48 17.69 -5.40
N THR A 499 -11.14 16.54 -5.43
CA THR A 499 -10.69 15.40 -6.25
C THR A 499 -10.56 15.69 -7.75
N ALA A 500 -11.33 16.65 -8.28
CA ALA A 500 -11.24 17.07 -9.68
C ALA A 500 -9.98 17.87 -10.02
N TRP A 501 -9.36 18.52 -9.04
CA TRP A 501 -8.13 19.31 -9.21
C TRP A 501 -6.85 18.48 -9.05
N LEU A 502 -6.92 17.36 -8.33
CA LEU A 502 -5.76 16.49 -8.05
C LEU A 502 -4.98 16.03 -9.30
N PRO A 503 -5.60 15.72 -10.46
CA PRO A 503 -4.85 15.43 -11.68
C PRO A 503 -3.98 16.60 -12.16
N SER A 504 -4.44 17.84 -11.95
CA SER A 504 -3.64 19.04 -12.27
C SER A 504 -2.45 19.18 -11.33
N LEU A 505 -2.64 18.92 -10.03
CA LEU A 505 -1.55 18.89 -9.06
C LEU A 505 -0.49 17.84 -9.43
N GLU A 506 -0.90 16.63 -9.76
CA GLU A 506 0.01 15.54 -10.16
C GLU A 506 0.89 15.95 -11.34
N LYS A 507 0.28 16.58 -12.35
CA LYS A 507 0.95 17.05 -13.55
C LYS A 507 1.99 18.13 -13.26
N GLU A 508 1.63 19.12 -12.44
CA GLU A 508 2.57 20.17 -12.03
C GLU A 508 3.74 19.59 -11.23
N LEU A 509 3.50 18.66 -10.29
CA LEU A 509 4.56 18.05 -9.49
C LEU A 509 5.65 17.34 -10.31
N ARG A 510 5.33 16.91 -11.52
CA ARG A 510 6.29 16.27 -12.43
C ARG A 510 7.06 17.25 -13.31
N ALA A 511 6.45 18.40 -13.60
CA ALA A 511 7.10 19.44 -14.38
C ALA A 511 8.09 20.26 -13.55
N LEU A 512 8.02 20.17 -12.21
CA LEU A 512 8.87 20.92 -11.29
C LEU A 512 10.25 20.31 -11.12
N ASP A 513 11.27 21.17 -11.18
CA ASP A 513 12.60 20.86 -10.67
C ASP A 513 12.60 20.97 -9.14
N LEU A 514 12.80 19.83 -8.47
CA LEU A 514 12.66 19.71 -7.02
C LEU A 514 14.00 19.88 -6.30
N HIS A 515 14.03 20.72 -5.27
CA HIS A 515 15.14 20.79 -4.32
C HIS A 515 15.17 19.54 -3.42
N ASP A 516 16.37 19.06 -3.04
CA ASP A 516 16.53 17.83 -2.24
C ASP A 516 15.83 17.87 -0.87
N ASP A 517 15.77 19.05 -0.25
CA ASP A 517 15.09 19.28 1.05
C ASP A 517 13.57 19.50 0.96
N PHE A 518 13.03 19.73 -0.25
CA PHE A 518 11.60 19.98 -0.46
C PHE A 518 10.78 18.76 0.01
N ARG A 519 9.67 19.01 0.72
CA ARG A 519 8.72 17.95 1.07
C ARG A 519 7.29 18.46 0.92
N LEU A 520 6.47 17.67 0.23
CA LEU A 520 5.04 17.88 0.11
C LEU A 520 4.28 16.88 0.99
N TRP A 521 3.48 17.41 1.90
CA TRP A 521 2.60 16.65 2.78
C TRP A 521 1.15 16.87 2.35
N LEU A 522 0.39 15.78 2.25
CA LEU A 522 -1.00 15.78 1.81
C LEU A 522 -1.85 15.11 2.88
N THR A 523 -2.91 15.78 3.35
CA THR A 523 -3.91 15.15 4.24
C THR A 523 -5.23 14.94 3.53
N THR A 524 -5.77 13.73 3.63
CA THR A 524 -6.99 13.33 2.94
C THR A 524 -7.80 12.33 3.75
N GLU A 525 -9.12 12.38 3.64
CA GLU A 525 -9.96 11.23 3.98
C GLU A 525 -9.98 10.24 2.81
N ALA A 526 -10.42 9.01 3.07
CA ALA A 526 -10.63 8.04 2.01
C ALA A 526 -11.73 8.51 1.06
N HIS A 527 -11.44 8.52 -0.25
CA HIS A 527 -12.40 8.96 -1.25
C HIS A 527 -12.35 8.10 -2.53
N PRO A 528 -13.49 7.56 -3.02
CA PRO A 528 -13.53 6.61 -4.13
C PRO A 528 -13.10 7.21 -5.48
N ARG A 529 -13.17 8.54 -5.64
CA ARG A 529 -12.67 9.26 -6.83
C ARG A 529 -11.27 9.86 -6.67
N PHE A 530 -10.53 9.45 -5.65
CA PHE A 530 -9.13 9.87 -5.52
C PHE A 530 -8.31 9.33 -6.71
N PRO A 531 -7.49 10.14 -7.40
CA PRO A 531 -6.73 9.68 -8.56
C PRO A 531 -5.73 8.57 -8.21
N GLY A 532 -5.82 7.44 -8.91
CA GLY A 532 -4.96 6.29 -8.69
C GLY A 532 -3.48 6.58 -8.92
N ILE A 533 -3.17 7.40 -9.93
CA ILE A 533 -1.79 7.72 -10.30
C ILE A 533 -1.10 8.55 -9.20
N LEU A 534 -1.80 9.56 -8.67
CA LEU A 534 -1.31 10.31 -7.50
C LEU A 534 -1.17 9.40 -6.27
N ALA A 535 -2.14 8.51 -6.03
CA ALA A 535 -2.03 7.55 -4.93
C ALA A 535 -0.81 6.63 -5.10
N GLU A 536 -0.54 6.13 -6.30
CA GLU A 536 0.60 5.28 -6.63
C GLU A 536 1.94 5.99 -6.36
N SER A 537 2.03 7.28 -6.71
CA SER A 537 3.24 8.10 -6.59
C SER A 537 3.51 8.64 -5.18
N CYS A 538 2.65 8.38 -4.20
CA CYS A 538 2.82 8.89 -2.83
C CYS A 538 3.33 7.83 -1.84
N LEU A 539 4.07 8.29 -0.84
CA LEU A 539 4.33 7.54 0.38
C LEU A 539 3.08 7.61 1.26
N LYS A 540 2.35 6.50 1.34
CA LYS A 540 1.04 6.44 2.00
C LYS A 540 1.16 6.00 3.46
N VAL A 541 0.44 6.69 4.34
CA VAL A 541 0.34 6.35 5.76
C VAL A 541 -1.08 6.60 6.24
N THR A 542 -1.67 5.62 6.90
CA THR A 542 -2.96 5.80 7.59
C THR A 542 -2.74 6.37 8.98
N TYR A 543 -3.45 7.45 9.27
CA TYR A 543 -3.41 8.14 10.56
C TYR A 543 -4.70 7.85 11.32
N GLU A 544 -4.68 6.75 12.08
CA GLU A 544 -5.77 6.29 12.93
C GLU A 544 -5.32 6.22 14.39
N ALA A 545 -6.27 6.28 15.34
CA ALA A 545 -5.98 5.93 16.73
C ALA A 545 -5.39 4.50 16.77
N PRO A 546 -4.43 4.13 17.64
CA PRO A 546 -3.97 2.75 17.74
C PRO A 546 -5.10 1.80 18.17
N GLN A 547 -5.00 0.50 17.86
CA GLN A 547 -5.97 -0.50 18.34
C GLN A 547 -5.45 -1.14 19.64
N GLY A 548 -6.32 -1.24 20.63
CA GLY A 548 -6.01 -1.73 21.96
C GLY A 548 -5.50 -0.62 22.88
N VAL A 549 -6.00 -0.64 24.12
CA VAL A 549 -5.61 0.28 25.20
C VAL A 549 -4.09 0.36 25.35
N LYS A 550 -3.39 -0.78 25.26
CA LYS A 550 -1.93 -0.86 25.36
C LYS A 550 -1.20 -0.04 24.29
N LYS A 551 -1.57 -0.20 23.01
CA LYS A 551 -0.90 0.51 21.90
C LYS A 551 -1.23 1.99 21.92
N ASN A 552 -2.43 2.34 22.37
CA ASN A 552 -2.87 3.71 22.58
C ASN A 552 -2.05 4.42 23.69
N MET A 553 -1.92 3.76 24.84
CA MET A 553 -1.04 4.20 25.93
C MET A 553 0.41 4.34 25.47
N LEU A 554 0.93 3.37 24.72
CA LEU A 554 2.30 3.43 24.19
C LEU A 554 2.49 4.66 23.28
N ARG A 555 1.58 4.90 22.33
CA ARG A 555 1.61 6.10 21.47
C ARG A 555 1.59 7.38 22.30
N THR A 556 0.69 7.46 23.28
CA THR A 556 0.55 8.64 24.15
C THR A 556 1.85 8.94 24.90
N TYR A 557 2.45 7.94 25.54
CA TYR A 557 3.71 8.11 26.27
C TYR A 557 4.90 8.40 25.36
N THR A 558 4.97 7.76 24.19
CA THR A 558 6.00 8.07 23.19
C THR A 558 5.88 9.51 22.67
N ALA A 559 4.66 10.02 22.51
CA ALA A 559 4.41 11.40 22.09
C ALA A 559 4.76 12.41 23.20
N TRP A 560 4.47 12.11 24.47
CA TRP A 560 4.85 12.96 25.59
C TRP A 560 6.36 12.98 25.81
N GLY A 561 7.04 11.84 25.67
CA GLY A 561 8.46 11.75 25.99
C GLY A 561 8.77 11.99 27.47
N PRO A 562 10.06 12.03 27.86
CA PRO A 562 10.47 12.11 29.25
C PRO A 562 10.24 13.48 29.90
N ASP A 563 10.25 14.56 29.10
CA ASP A 563 10.24 15.94 29.62
C ASP A 563 8.84 16.42 30.03
N LEU A 564 7.80 15.90 29.38
CA LEU A 564 6.40 16.21 29.70
C LEU A 564 5.88 15.45 30.92
N VAL A 565 6.53 14.33 31.31
CA VAL A 565 6.12 13.58 32.50
C VAL A 565 6.68 14.26 33.76
N PRO A 566 5.81 14.77 34.65
CA PRO A 566 6.22 15.53 35.82
C PRO A 566 6.88 14.62 36.86
N SER A 567 7.90 15.14 37.55
CA SER A 567 8.59 14.38 38.61
C SER A 567 7.73 14.17 39.87
N ALA A 568 6.65 14.91 40.03
CA ALA A 568 5.74 14.80 41.17
C ALA A 568 4.88 13.52 41.07
N PRO A 569 4.94 12.58 42.03
CA PRO A 569 4.27 11.28 41.92
C PRO A 569 2.75 11.35 41.76
N LEU A 570 2.06 12.27 42.44
CA LEU A 570 0.61 12.42 42.30
C LEU A 570 0.22 12.97 40.92
N HIS A 571 0.97 13.95 40.41
CA HIS A 571 0.75 14.50 39.07
C HIS A 571 1.03 13.46 37.99
N ALA A 572 2.11 12.69 38.12
CA ALA A 572 2.45 11.63 37.18
C ALA A 572 1.38 10.50 37.18
N ARG A 573 0.83 10.14 38.34
CA ARG A 573 -0.30 9.20 38.45
C ARG A 573 -1.58 9.74 37.81
N ALA A 574 -1.88 11.03 37.99
CA ALA A 574 -3.03 11.67 37.36
C ALA A 574 -2.92 11.69 35.82
N LEU A 575 -1.72 11.96 35.29
CA LEU A 575 -1.47 11.88 33.84
C LEU A 575 -1.57 10.45 33.32
N PHE A 576 -1.10 9.45 34.08
CA PHE A 576 -1.30 8.06 33.71
C PHE A 576 -2.79 7.69 33.63
N ALA A 577 -3.58 8.10 34.63
CA ALA A 577 -5.02 7.86 34.63
C ALA A 577 -5.74 8.61 33.50
N LEU A 578 -5.28 9.81 33.14
CA LEU A 578 -5.79 10.55 31.99
C LEU A 578 -5.50 9.84 30.66
N ALA A 579 -4.26 9.40 30.43
CA ALA A 579 -3.90 8.63 29.24
C ALA A 579 -4.74 7.34 29.15
N TRP A 580 -4.95 6.68 30.28
CA TRP A 580 -5.75 5.47 30.33
C TRP A 580 -7.23 5.72 30.04
N PHE A 581 -7.81 6.74 30.67
CA PHE A 581 -9.18 7.17 30.42
C PHE A 581 -9.40 7.46 28.94
N HIS A 582 -8.50 8.25 28.33
CA HIS A 582 -8.55 8.58 26.91
C HIS A 582 -8.49 7.32 26.05
N ALA A 583 -7.57 6.40 26.34
CA ALA A 583 -7.44 5.14 25.63
C ALA A 583 -8.70 4.26 25.74
N VAL A 584 -9.31 4.14 26.93
CA VAL A 584 -10.54 3.36 27.14
C VAL A 584 -11.72 3.97 26.36
N VAL A 585 -11.89 5.28 26.43
CA VAL A 585 -12.96 6.00 25.75
C VAL A 585 -12.84 5.86 24.23
N GLN A 586 -11.63 5.92 23.68
CA GLN A 586 -11.37 5.66 22.26
C GLN A 586 -11.61 4.19 21.89
N GLU A 587 -11.14 3.22 22.68
CA GLU A 587 -11.32 1.79 22.36
C GLU A 587 -12.78 1.35 22.40
N ARG A 588 -13.61 1.95 23.26
CA ARG A 588 -15.05 1.69 23.31
C ARG A 588 -15.77 2.07 22.01
N ARG A 589 -15.22 2.96 21.18
CA ARG A 589 -15.75 3.30 19.83
C ARG A 589 -15.74 2.11 18.88
N THR A 590 -14.95 1.07 19.17
CA THR A 590 -14.95 -0.17 18.38
C THR A 590 -16.28 -0.92 18.48
N PHE A 591 -17.00 -0.74 19.60
CA PHE A 591 -18.24 -1.46 19.87
C PHE A 591 -19.43 -0.52 19.76
N VAL A 592 -19.96 -0.30 18.56
CA VAL A 592 -21.20 0.50 18.37
C VAL A 592 -22.36 -0.45 18.10
N PRO A 593 -23.51 -0.37 18.81
CA PRO A 593 -23.90 0.68 19.77
C PRO A 593 -23.59 0.39 21.25
N GLN A 594 -22.95 -0.73 21.60
CA GLN A 594 -22.88 -1.18 23.02
C GLN A 594 -21.83 -0.46 23.89
N GLY A 595 -20.72 -0.07 23.28
CA GLY A 595 -19.69 0.78 23.86
C GLY A 595 -20.14 2.24 23.94
N TRP A 596 -20.69 2.75 22.83
CA TRP A 596 -21.29 4.07 22.67
C TRP A 596 -22.49 3.98 21.74
N ALA A 597 -23.56 4.75 21.96
CA ALA A 597 -24.73 4.71 21.09
C ALA A 597 -24.43 5.14 19.65
N LYS A 598 -23.45 6.03 19.48
CA LYS A 598 -22.96 6.55 18.20
C LYS A 598 -21.44 6.64 18.22
N PHE A 599 -20.85 6.85 17.05
CA PHE A 599 -19.44 7.14 16.94
C PHE A 599 -19.16 8.59 17.35
N TYR A 600 -18.47 8.78 18.47
CA TYR A 600 -18.02 10.10 18.95
C TYR A 600 -16.53 10.30 18.66
N GLU A 601 -16.15 11.53 18.31
CA GLU A 601 -14.78 11.88 17.92
C GLU A 601 -13.96 12.41 19.09
N PHE A 602 -13.35 11.49 19.85
CA PHE A 602 -12.37 11.86 20.87
C PHE A 602 -10.97 11.98 20.26
N SER A 603 -10.44 13.19 20.25
CA SER A 603 -9.22 13.61 19.55
C SER A 603 -8.01 13.75 20.48
N ASP A 604 -6.80 13.78 19.91
CA ASP A 604 -5.58 14.04 20.69
C ASP A 604 -5.56 15.48 21.26
N ALA A 605 -6.35 16.41 20.70
CA ALA A 605 -6.51 17.76 21.23
C ALA A 605 -7.25 17.74 22.58
N ASP A 606 -8.27 16.89 22.73
CA ASP A 606 -9.00 16.71 23.99
C ASP A 606 -8.05 16.22 25.11
N LEU A 607 -7.14 15.31 24.76
CA LEU A 607 -6.10 14.82 25.69
C LEU A 607 -5.11 15.92 26.08
N ARG A 608 -4.65 16.73 25.12
CA ARG A 608 -3.71 17.84 25.37
C ARG A 608 -4.32 18.91 26.28
N VAL A 609 -5.54 19.36 25.99
CA VAL A 609 -6.25 20.34 26.82
C VAL A 609 -6.46 19.80 28.24
N SER A 610 -6.84 18.52 28.36
CA SER A 610 -6.98 17.85 29.66
C SER A 610 -5.66 17.81 30.44
N MET A 611 -4.54 17.53 29.77
CA MET A 611 -3.22 17.56 30.38
C MET A 611 -2.86 18.96 30.88
N ASP A 612 -3.09 19.99 30.06
CA ASP A 612 -2.80 21.38 30.43
C ASP A 612 -3.60 21.83 31.66
N ILE A 613 -4.86 21.44 31.74
CA ILE A 613 -5.72 21.69 32.91
C ILE A 613 -5.14 21.03 34.16
N LEU A 614 -4.75 19.75 34.09
CA LEU A 614 -4.08 19.08 35.21
C LEU A 614 -2.78 19.79 35.58
N GLY A 615 -1.98 20.16 34.59
CA GLY A 615 -0.74 20.91 34.78
C GLY A 615 -0.98 22.23 35.52
N GLN A 616 -1.99 23.00 35.14
CA GLN A 616 -2.38 24.23 35.82
C GLN A 616 -2.85 23.97 37.25
N LEU A 617 -3.69 22.94 37.45
CA LEU A 617 -4.20 22.56 38.77
C LEU A 617 -3.08 22.17 39.74
N PHE A 618 -2.11 21.38 39.28
CA PHE A 618 -0.96 20.98 40.09
C PHE A 618 0.03 22.13 40.32
N ARG A 619 0.17 23.07 39.37
CA ARG A 619 0.98 24.30 39.55
C ARG A 619 0.37 25.24 40.59
N ALA A 620 -0.96 25.31 40.68
CA ALA A 620 -1.65 26.09 41.71
C ALA A 620 -1.44 25.54 43.14
N GLY A 621 -0.97 24.30 43.26
CA GLY A 621 -0.59 23.68 44.54
C GLY A 621 -1.71 23.62 45.59
N PRO A 622 -2.93 23.13 45.26
CA PRO A 622 -4.01 23.05 46.23
C PRO A 622 -3.67 22.02 47.33
N ALA A 623 -4.08 22.30 48.58
CA ALA A 623 -3.88 21.38 49.71
C ALA A 623 -4.55 20.01 49.51
N ARG A 624 -5.64 19.98 48.72
CA ARG A 624 -6.31 18.77 48.25
C ARG A 624 -6.73 19.00 46.80
N VAL A 625 -6.48 18.02 45.93
CA VAL A 625 -6.88 18.12 44.53
C VAL A 625 -8.42 18.05 44.43
N PRO A 626 -9.10 19.07 43.86
CA PRO A 626 -10.55 19.06 43.71
C PRO A 626 -10.97 18.17 42.53
N TRP A 627 -11.02 16.85 42.74
CA TRP A 627 -11.39 15.89 41.69
C TRP A 627 -12.78 16.14 41.09
N GLU A 628 -13.74 16.62 41.89
CA GLU A 628 -15.09 16.99 41.41
C GLU A 628 -15.05 18.10 40.34
N PHE A 629 -14.11 19.04 40.47
CA PHE A 629 -13.90 20.08 39.46
C PHE A 629 -13.33 19.50 38.16
N VAL A 630 -12.40 18.54 38.27
CA VAL A 630 -11.85 17.81 37.11
C VAL A 630 -12.97 17.01 36.41
N HIS A 631 -13.82 16.32 37.17
CA HIS A 631 -14.97 15.59 36.62
C HIS A 631 -15.91 16.54 35.86
N GLY A 632 -16.32 17.64 36.50
CA GLY A 632 -17.26 18.59 35.88
C GLY A 632 -16.69 19.25 34.62
N LEU A 633 -15.39 19.54 34.57
CA LEU A 633 -14.76 20.14 33.40
C LEU A 633 -14.60 19.13 32.25
N TYR A 634 -14.19 17.90 32.57
CA TYR A 634 -14.02 16.85 31.56
C TYR A 634 -15.36 16.37 31.01
N GLU A 635 -16.37 16.22 31.86
CA GLU A 635 -17.73 15.86 31.46
C GLU A 635 -18.42 17.03 30.73
N GLY A 636 -18.36 18.24 31.26
CA GLY A 636 -19.14 19.36 30.74
C GLY A 636 -18.54 20.07 29.53
N ALA A 637 -17.21 20.10 29.40
CA ALA A 637 -16.54 20.94 28.39
C ALA A 637 -15.68 20.15 27.39
N ILE A 638 -14.97 19.10 27.83
CA ILE A 638 -14.00 18.41 26.97
C ILE A 638 -14.63 17.18 26.30
N TYR A 639 -14.82 16.10 27.05
CA TYR A 639 -15.27 14.82 26.50
C TYR A 639 -16.78 14.79 26.28
N GLY A 640 -17.57 15.31 27.22
CA GLY A 640 -19.04 15.35 27.03
C GLY A 640 -19.50 16.43 26.05
N GLY A 641 -18.63 17.37 25.66
CA GLY A 641 -18.92 18.32 24.57
C GLY A 641 -19.18 17.63 23.23
N HIS A 642 -18.64 16.42 23.04
CA HIS A 642 -18.86 15.58 21.86
C HIS A 642 -20.10 14.70 21.94
N VAL A 643 -20.69 14.55 23.13
CA VAL A 643 -21.72 13.53 23.41
C VAL A 643 -23.08 14.17 23.56
N ASP A 644 -24.00 13.79 22.68
CA ASP A 644 -25.39 14.25 22.68
C ASP A 644 -26.34 13.34 23.47
N ASN A 645 -26.00 12.06 23.61
CA ASN A 645 -26.82 11.08 24.34
C ASN A 645 -26.58 11.14 25.87
N LEU A 646 -27.65 11.35 26.63
CA LEU A 646 -27.62 11.38 28.10
C LEU A 646 -27.09 10.08 28.74
N HIS A 647 -27.37 8.91 28.16
CA HIS A 647 -26.84 7.65 28.68
C HIS A 647 -25.33 7.54 28.49
N ASP A 648 -24.81 7.99 27.35
CA ASP A 648 -23.38 8.00 27.07
C ASP A 648 -22.66 9.03 27.96
N LEU A 649 -23.28 10.20 28.22
CA LEU A 649 -22.78 11.17 29.21
C LEU A 649 -22.67 10.55 30.62
N HIS A 650 -23.68 9.79 31.05
CA HIS A 650 -23.59 9.07 32.33
C HIS A 650 -22.46 8.03 32.37
N VAL A 651 -22.15 7.38 31.24
CA VAL A 651 -21.02 6.45 31.12
C VAL A 651 -19.70 7.20 31.27
N ILE A 652 -19.53 8.34 30.59
CA ILE A 652 -18.35 9.22 30.77
C ILE A 652 -18.19 9.65 32.22
N GLY A 653 -19.25 10.19 32.84
CA GLY A 653 -19.22 10.64 34.23
C GLY A 653 -18.96 9.51 35.22
N SER A 654 -19.34 8.27 34.90
CA SER A 654 -19.00 7.10 35.71
C SER A 654 -17.50 6.77 35.63
N TYR A 655 -16.92 6.79 34.42
CA TYR A 655 -15.49 6.59 34.24
C TYR A 655 -14.62 7.65 34.89
N LEU A 656 -15.04 8.92 34.80
CA LEU A 656 -14.33 10.02 35.44
C LEU A 656 -14.27 9.83 36.97
N ARG A 657 -15.38 9.43 37.59
CA ARG A 657 -15.45 9.15 39.04
C ARG A 657 -14.66 7.89 39.44
N GLU A 658 -14.61 6.88 38.57
CA GLU A 658 -13.86 5.65 38.80
C GLU A 658 -12.34 5.88 38.72
N PHE A 659 -11.86 6.60 37.69
CA PHE A 659 -10.41 6.76 37.48
C PHE A 659 -9.81 7.94 38.25
N PHE A 660 -10.55 9.04 38.40
CA PHE A 660 -10.08 10.24 39.10
C PHE A 660 -10.67 10.32 40.50
N ASN A 661 -10.22 9.46 41.41
CA ASN A 661 -10.58 9.53 42.82
C ASN A 661 -9.36 9.38 43.75
N PRO A 662 -9.47 9.81 45.02
CA PRO A 662 -8.37 9.70 45.98
C PRO A 662 -7.91 8.26 46.26
N ALA A 663 -8.82 7.27 46.22
CA ALA A 663 -8.47 5.88 46.53
C ALA A 663 -7.52 5.27 45.48
N VAL A 664 -7.74 5.62 44.21
CA VAL A 664 -6.94 5.19 43.06
C VAL A 664 -5.68 6.05 42.92
N LEU A 665 -5.81 7.37 42.98
CA LEU A 665 -4.71 8.30 42.65
C LEU A 665 -3.83 8.69 43.84
N GLU A 666 -4.34 8.74 45.07
CA GLU A 666 -3.55 9.16 46.24
C GLU A 666 -3.08 7.93 47.03
N GLN A 667 -4.01 7.03 47.36
CA GLN A 667 -3.77 5.86 48.23
C GLN A 667 -3.22 4.65 47.47
N GLY A 668 -3.52 4.51 46.17
CA GLY A 668 -3.10 3.36 45.36
C GLY A 668 -3.68 2.02 45.82
N SER A 669 -4.73 2.04 46.64
CA SER A 669 -5.35 0.88 47.28
C SER A 669 -6.43 0.22 46.44
N GLN A 670 -6.94 0.93 45.43
CA GLN A 670 -7.89 0.41 44.46
C GLN A 670 -7.23 0.28 43.08
N PRO A 671 -7.49 -0.82 42.37
CA PRO A 671 -7.04 -0.97 40.99
C PRO A 671 -7.82 0.00 40.09
N LEU A 672 -7.16 0.46 39.03
CA LEU A 672 -7.71 1.30 37.97
C LEU A 672 -8.72 0.54 37.07
N SER A 673 -8.77 -0.79 37.19
CA SER A 673 -9.74 -1.68 36.55
C SER A 673 -9.87 -3.00 37.34
N LEU A 674 -10.48 -4.06 36.79
CA LEU A 674 -10.65 -5.37 37.46
C LEU A 674 -9.36 -5.97 38.07
N SER A 675 -8.16 -5.57 37.63
CA SER A 675 -6.89 -6.10 38.17
C SER A 675 -5.63 -5.22 38.00
N PHE A 676 -5.72 -4.05 37.35
CA PHE A 676 -4.54 -3.22 37.04
C PHE A 676 -4.31 -2.10 38.06
N HIS A 677 -3.09 -1.96 38.61
CA HIS A 677 -2.73 -0.89 39.55
C HIS A 677 -1.83 0.16 38.89
N ILE A 678 -2.05 1.43 39.19
CA ILE A 678 -1.18 2.52 38.71
C ILE A 678 0.20 2.40 39.37
N PRO A 679 1.30 2.57 38.62
CA PRO A 679 2.64 2.62 39.19
C PRO A 679 2.76 3.72 40.25
N SER A 680 3.36 3.40 41.39
CA SER A 680 3.65 4.35 42.47
C SER A 680 4.80 5.32 42.14
N SER A 681 5.62 4.98 41.14
CA SER A 681 6.77 5.78 40.70
C SER A 681 6.37 6.85 39.68
N ALA A 682 6.97 8.03 39.81
CA ALA A 682 6.91 9.12 38.82
C ALA A 682 7.86 8.90 37.62
N SER A 683 8.66 7.82 37.62
CA SER A 683 9.64 7.58 36.56
C SER A 683 8.94 7.19 35.26
N TYR A 684 9.20 7.97 34.20
CA TYR A 684 8.74 7.70 32.83
C TYR A 684 9.00 6.25 32.40
N LYS A 685 10.19 5.70 32.69
CA LYS A 685 10.54 4.31 32.36
C LYS A 685 9.66 3.30 33.10
N VAL A 686 9.35 3.54 34.38
CA VAL A 686 8.52 2.64 35.17
C VAL A 686 7.06 2.69 34.70
N GLN A 687 6.57 3.87 34.32
CA GLN A 687 5.24 4.04 33.75
C GLN A 687 5.11 3.37 32.39
N LEU A 688 6.11 3.51 31.52
CA LEU A 688 6.18 2.84 30.22
C LEU A 688 6.24 1.31 30.37
N LEU A 689 7.00 0.80 31.34
CA LEU A 689 7.07 -0.63 31.64
C LEU A 689 5.72 -1.17 32.17
N ALA A 690 4.98 -0.36 32.92
CA ALA A 690 3.66 -0.76 33.42
C ALA A 690 2.58 -0.84 32.34
N VAL A 691 2.82 -0.26 31.16
CA VAL A 691 1.96 -0.42 29.96
C VAL A 691 2.21 -1.79 29.29
N LEU A 692 3.27 -2.52 29.65
CA LEU A 692 3.68 -3.73 28.94
C LEU A 692 2.88 -5.03 29.20
N PRO A 693 2.31 -5.32 30.39
CA PRO A 693 1.62 -6.60 30.58
C PRO A 693 0.31 -6.65 29.77
N PRO A 694 0.05 -7.76 29.05
CA PRO A 694 -1.18 -7.93 28.29
C PRO A 694 -2.33 -8.34 29.22
N SER A 695 -3.49 -7.71 29.12
CA SER A 695 -4.74 -8.39 29.47
C SER A 695 -5.76 -8.22 28.34
N PRO A 696 -6.29 -9.32 27.80
CA PRO A 696 -7.23 -9.30 26.67
C PRO A 696 -8.64 -8.83 27.05
N HIS A 697 -8.93 -8.64 28.36
CA HIS A 697 -10.27 -8.35 28.87
C HIS A 697 -10.51 -6.88 29.23
N LEU A 698 -9.72 -5.96 28.69
CA LEU A 698 -9.73 -4.55 29.13
C LEU A 698 -10.87 -3.69 28.57
N ALA A 699 -11.67 -4.19 27.64
CA ALA A 699 -12.94 -3.55 27.33
C ALA A 699 -13.95 -3.99 28.39
N LEU A 700 -14.36 -3.06 29.25
CA LEU A 700 -15.38 -3.16 30.31
C LEU A 700 -16.80 -3.44 29.78
N LEU A 701 -16.89 -4.26 28.73
CA LEU A 701 -18.10 -4.79 28.13
C LEU A 701 -18.20 -6.29 28.43
N PRO A 702 -19.41 -6.85 28.51
CA PRO A 702 -19.60 -8.29 28.68
C PRO A 702 -18.89 -9.07 27.57
N ALA A 703 -18.31 -10.23 27.90
CA ALA A 703 -17.64 -11.10 26.93
C ALA A 703 -18.52 -11.45 25.72
N SER A 704 -19.85 -11.52 25.90
CA SER A 704 -20.83 -11.74 24.83
C SER A 704 -20.85 -10.64 23.77
N SER A 705 -20.59 -9.37 24.14
CA SER A 705 -20.55 -8.25 23.19
C SER A 705 -19.29 -8.30 22.31
N GLN A 706 -18.17 -8.78 22.87
CA GLN A 706 -16.93 -9.00 22.12
C GLN A 706 -17.09 -10.15 21.13
N VAL A 707 -17.77 -11.23 21.56
CA VAL A 707 -18.10 -12.38 20.71
C VAL A 707 -18.95 -11.96 19.50
N ILE A 708 -19.99 -11.14 19.69
CA ILE A 708 -20.86 -10.65 18.60
C ILE A 708 -20.06 -9.76 17.61
N PHE A 709 -19.19 -8.89 18.12
CA PHE A 709 -18.35 -8.04 17.29
C PHE A 709 -17.36 -8.85 16.44
N LEU A 710 -16.70 -9.85 17.04
CA LEU A 710 -15.78 -10.74 16.32
C LEU A 710 -16.52 -11.60 15.28
N TYR A 711 -17.74 -12.05 15.59
CA TYR A 711 -18.61 -12.78 14.67
C TYR A 711 -18.99 -11.93 13.44
N HIS A 712 -19.44 -10.69 13.63
CA HIS A 712 -19.77 -9.79 12.51
C HIS A 712 -18.56 -9.32 11.70
N SER A 713 -17.42 -9.08 12.36
CA SER A 713 -16.15 -8.74 11.67
C SER A 713 -15.69 -9.87 10.74
N THR A 714 -16.00 -11.11 11.12
CA THR A 714 -15.71 -12.31 10.34
C THR A 714 -16.66 -12.49 9.15
N ILE A 715 -17.95 -12.16 9.31
CA ILE A 715 -18.92 -12.16 8.20
C ILE A 715 -18.52 -11.16 7.11
N PHE A 716 -18.01 -9.98 7.50
CA PHE A 716 -17.56 -8.97 6.54
C PHE A 716 -16.39 -9.47 5.69
N LEU A 717 -15.42 -10.17 6.31
CA LEU A 717 -14.29 -10.82 5.63
C LEU A 717 -14.70 -11.95 4.68
N SER A 718 -15.88 -12.56 4.85
CA SER A 718 -16.40 -13.59 3.95
C SER A 718 -17.19 -13.05 2.76
N LEU A 719 -17.62 -11.79 2.82
CA LEU A 719 -18.44 -11.12 1.80
C LEU A 719 -17.64 -10.16 0.90
N SER A 720 -16.47 -9.71 1.35
CA SER A 720 -15.48 -8.93 0.60
C SER A 720 -14.43 -9.82 -0.05
#